data_AF-A0A1Q3HS69-F1
#
_entry.id   AF-A0A1Q3HS69-F1
#
_cell.length_a   1.000
_cell.length_b   1.000
_cell.length_c   1.000
_cell.angle_alpha   90.00
_cell.angle_beta   90.00
_cell.angle_gamma   90.00
#
_symmetry.space_group_name_H-M   'P 1'
#
loop_
_entity.id
_entity.type
_entity.pdbx_description
1 polymer ?
#
loop_
_entity_poly.entity_id
_entity_poly.type
_entity_poly.pdbx_seq_one_letter_code
_entity_poly.pdbx_strand_id
1 'polypeptide(L)'
;MRGDVETSAGPGLAAGSYSGYSLHAERPEKSINLILSQPGISSSRVTRLSPTVVWALPEPGAELPPRDRLLQLLLDDNGRTIGPLRGELFWSDPRRYDAPIGIQLVGVTREQGRQILSLLDVAAREGRAQPAVSPQPIEEAFVEPERIRSILKTVCVMKHEGLLRQLGRTLRVSLEYFDVASSQLHWRLEEPEALWGMAPYDIEVVGHNTAYRMRVPALGTQGGRMVTPLPRRLWKVRHRSHRRVPAPEGMTAWFHHPLWGELGPLEREVVDLSFNGLCLRGTPEDLIFPGLLLQPLEVRGANGEPILLRGEVRYVGGKQQDGQRLFGLQVTPRTPVDEARWVQLVSQALCPATRGAEGLLEPLWELFVDSGYFNLAGKTTEHFQELRASFLETGHHAAHLPRLFCQTVWPSERGVEATLSSVRPYRHTWLVHQLAKRPGKPAADVPPGQILRDIHVRTLEHAQSDPDFRWLIAYTESTVPLMERVHHVYAREHEASGEALVMPVRLMHVSCDEPSGQTGHGFELGPARFEEKKRLVEQIARTRPASYVDALDLSRERLDLRDAMETWHEAGLERERQVLVARRDGVAVAALLLELGQPGTNLFRLLDSARLFPLTPEGPEAYVALLDEAREWYARRGRNAFVFVREDEDDSYAAAARLHDEPGAKPCLWLLSARLLPDFLEYVSEATLGRLTPVTPTV
;
A
#
# COMPACT_ATOMS: atom_id res chain seq x y z
N MET A 1 -8.59 -12.56 18.89
CA MET A 1 -9.82 -11.85 18.48
C MET A 1 -11.00 -12.67 18.96
N ARG A 2 -11.67 -12.26 20.03
CA ARG A 2 -12.98 -12.83 20.38
C ARG A 2 -14.03 -11.92 19.76
N GLY A 3 -14.94 -12.52 18.99
CA GLY A 3 -15.98 -11.82 18.26
C GLY A 3 -16.93 -11.11 19.21
N ASP A 4 -17.09 -9.82 18.96
CA ASP A 4 -18.22 -9.06 19.48
C ASP A 4 -19.43 -9.40 18.61
N VAL A 5 -20.46 -9.91 19.27
CA VAL A 5 -21.76 -10.22 18.67
C VAL A 5 -22.49 -8.88 18.49
N GLU A 6 -22.36 -8.29 17.29
CA GLU A 6 -23.27 -7.24 16.82
C GLU A 6 -24.70 -7.81 16.82
N THR A 7 -25.56 -7.25 17.67
CA THR A 7 -26.97 -7.61 17.73
C THR A 7 -27.84 -6.44 17.26
N SER A 8 -28.73 -6.80 16.33
CA SER A 8 -29.96 -6.12 15.90
C SER A 8 -29.85 -4.91 14.95
N ALA A 9 -30.54 -5.08 13.82
CA ALA A 9 -30.71 -4.12 12.74
C ALA A 9 -31.61 -2.95 13.17
N GLY A 10 -31.08 -1.74 13.06
CA GLY A 10 -31.70 -0.43 13.27
C GLY A 10 -30.72 0.66 12.81
N PRO A 11 -30.97 1.97 13.00
CA PRO A 11 -30.11 3.09 12.55
C PRO A 11 -28.64 3.07 13.05
N GLY A 12 -28.18 1.99 13.70
CA GLY A 12 -26.79 1.68 14.01
C GLY A 12 -25.85 1.49 12.82
N LEU A 13 -26.32 1.60 11.57
CA LEU A 13 -25.47 1.58 10.36
C LEU A 13 -25.00 2.97 9.89
N ALA A 14 -25.46 4.06 10.50
CA ALA A 14 -25.12 5.41 10.05
C ALA A 14 -23.71 5.89 10.49
N ALA A 15 -23.09 5.21 11.46
CA ALA A 15 -21.78 5.59 11.98
C ALA A 15 -20.97 4.37 12.47
N GLY A 16 -19.65 4.40 12.28
CA GLY A 16 -18.76 3.33 12.75
C GLY A 16 -18.54 3.31 14.27
N SER A 17 -17.96 2.23 14.80
CA SER A 17 -17.70 2.02 16.25
C SER A 17 -16.81 3.09 16.91
N TYR A 18 -16.13 3.91 16.10
CA TYR A 18 -15.27 5.01 16.53
C TYR A 18 -15.79 6.41 16.18
N SER A 19 -17.11 6.57 16.06
CA SER A 19 -17.71 7.85 15.69
C SER A 19 -17.52 8.97 16.72
N GLY A 20 -17.31 10.18 16.22
CA GLY A 20 -17.28 11.41 16.99
C GLY A 20 -15.90 11.89 17.41
N TYR A 21 -15.92 12.71 18.45
CA TYR A 21 -14.73 13.32 19.03
C TYR A 21 -14.48 12.73 20.40
N SER A 22 -13.23 12.38 20.68
CA SER A 22 -12.75 12.12 22.03
C SER A 22 -12.64 13.46 22.77
N LEU A 23 -13.19 13.52 23.97
CA LEU A 23 -13.19 14.71 24.81
C LEU A 23 -12.14 14.57 25.92
N HIS A 24 -11.29 15.58 26.04
CA HIS A 24 -10.21 15.66 27.00
C HIS A 24 -10.37 16.95 27.80
N ALA A 25 -10.78 16.84 29.06
CA ALA A 25 -10.88 17.98 29.95
C ALA A 25 -9.77 17.89 31.01
N GLU A 26 -8.85 18.87 31.03
CA GLU A 26 -7.81 18.97 32.06
C GLU A 26 -8.37 19.27 33.45
N ARG A 27 -9.57 19.86 33.53
CA ARG A 27 -10.29 20.16 34.77
C ARG A 27 -11.76 19.73 34.65
N PRO A 28 -12.38 19.15 35.70
CA PRO A 28 -13.78 18.69 35.67
C PRO A 28 -14.76 19.79 35.24
N GLU A 29 -14.48 21.02 35.66
CA GLU A 29 -15.30 22.22 35.41
C GLU A 29 -15.32 22.68 33.94
N LYS A 30 -14.53 22.07 33.06
CA LYS A 30 -14.52 22.36 31.61
C LYS A 30 -14.99 21.18 30.76
N SER A 31 -15.56 20.16 31.40
CA SER A 31 -16.05 18.96 30.72
C SER A 31 -17.48 19.11 30.26
N ILE A 32 -17.82 18.44 29.15
CA ILE A 32 -19.20 18.29 28.71
C ILE A 32 -19.83 17.22 29.58
N ASN A 33 -20.96 17.54 30.21
CA ASN A 33 -21.68 16.66 31.12
C ASN A 33 -22.94 16.11 30.47
N LEU A 34 -23.26 14.87 30.80
CA LEU A 34 -24.50 14.20 30.45
C LEU A 34 -25.41 14.19 31.68
N ILE A 35 -26.60 14.77 31.53
CA ILE A 35 -27.64 14.80 32.56
C ILE A 35 -28.80 13.90 32.10
N LEU A 36 -29.15 12.92 32.91
CA LEU A 36 -30.27 12.01 32.66
C LEU A 36 -31.52 12.53 33.37
N SER A 37 -32.62 12.71 32.64
CA SER A 37 -33.82 13.40 33.14
C SER A 37 -34.70 12.59 34.12
N GLN A 38 -34.24 11.43 34.61
CA GLN A 38 -35.02 10.55 35.50
C GLN A 38 -34.67 10.81 36.98
N PRO A 39 -35.61 10.57 37.92
CA PRO A 39 -35.40 10.86 39.34
C PRO A 39 -34.24 10.05 39.94
N GLY A 40 -33.26 10.73 40.55
CA GLY A 40 -32.14 10.10 41.25
C GLY A 40 -30.84 9.92 40.45
N ILE A 41 -30.74 10.45 39.23
CA ILE A 41 -29.59 10.16 38.35
C ILE A 41 -28.52 11.27 38.31
N SER A 42 -27.29 10.84 38.54
CA SER A 42 -26.03 11.58 38.57
C SER A 42 -25.62 12.17 37.20
N SER A 43 -24.99 13.35 37.23
CA SER A 43 -24.22 13.88 36.11
C SER A 43 -23.14 12.86 35.70
N SER A 44 -22.93 12.64 34.41
CA SER A 44 -21.87 11.77 33.91
C SER A 44 -20.96 12.55 32.99
N ARG A 45 -19.64 12.40 33.14
CA ARG A 45 -18.68 13.13 32.30
C ARG A 45 -18.62 12.50 30.91
N VAL A 46 -18.91 13.26 29.86
CA VAL A 46 -18.84 12.77 28.49
C VAL A 46 -17.38 12.61 28.07
N THR A 47 -17.01 11.43 27.58
CA THR A 47 -15.67 11.10 27.10
C THR A 47 -15.59 11.02 25.58
N ARG A 48 -16.73 10.76 24.91
CA ARG A 48 -16.86 10.85 23.46
C ARG A 48 -18.26 11.27 23.07
N LEU A 49 -18.35 12.11 22.05
CA LEU A 49 -19.63 12.67 21.59
C LEU A 49 -19.69 12.75 20.06
N SER A 50 -20.83 12.34 19.52
CA SER A 50 -21.27 12.56 18.13
C SER A 50 -22.79 12.78 18.11
N PRO A 51 -23.37 13.20 16.97
CA PRO A 51 -24.82 13.20 16.77
C PRO A 51 -25.47 11.81 16.81
N THR A 52 -24.70 10.71 16.81
CA THR A 52 -25.21 9.34 16.84
C THR A 52 -25.01 8.65 18.17
N VAL A 53 -24.02 9.04 18.96
CA VAL A 53 -23.57 8.32 20.15
C VAL A 53 -22.99 9.27 21.19
N VAL A 54 -23.26 8.96 22.45
CA VAL A 54 -22.64 9.57 23.63
C VAL A 54 -21.96 8.46 24.44
N TRP A 55 -20.68 8.64 24.73
CA TRP A 55 -19.98 7.85 25.73
C TRP A 55 -19.76 8.72 26.96
N ALA A 56 -20.16 8.22 28.12
CA ALA A 56 -20.00 8.94 29.37
C ALA A 56 -19.39 8.04 30.44
N LEU A 57 -18.59 8.63 31.33
CA LEU A 57 -18.15 7.99 32.56
C LEU A 57 -19.18 8.30 33.65
N PRO A 58 -19.85 7.29 34.21
CA PRO A 58 -20.77 7.48 35.33
C PRO A 58 -20.02 7.99 36.56
N GLU A 59 -20.71 8.76 37.41
CA GLU A 59 -20.18 9.14 38.71
C GLU A 59 -20.10 7.92 39.66
N PRO A 60 -19.13 7.88 40.58
CA PRO A 60 -19.03 6.81 41.56
C PRO A 60 -20.32 6.64 42.36
N GLY A 61 -20.93 5.45 42.30
CA GLY A 61 -22.18 5.14 43.01
C GLY A 61 -23.47 5.39 42.24
N ALA A 62 -23.37 5.82 40.97
CA ALA A 62 -24.52 5.97 40.08
C ALA A 62 -25.15 4.62 39.71
N GLU A 63 -26.48 4.52 39.75
CA GLU A 63 -27.19 3.38 39.16
C GLU A 63 -27.18 3.48 37.63
N LEU A 64 -26.85 2.36 36.97
CA LEU A 64 -26.88 2.28 35.52
C LEU A 64 -28.33 2.34 35.01
N PRO A 65 -28.60 3.10 33.94
CA PRO A 65 -29.94 3.14 33.35
C PRO A 65 -30.32 1.76 32.76
N PRO A 66 -31.61 1.40 32.76
CA PRO A 66 -32.08 0.14 32.19
C PRO A 66 -31.86 0.09 30.67
N ARG A 67 -31.40 -1.06 30.15
CA ARG A 67 -31.08 -1.26 28.72
C ARG A 67 -32.30 -1.15 27.80
N ASP A 68 -33.48 -1.56 28.28
CA ASP A 68 -34.69 -1.67 27.46
C ASP A 68 -35.55 -0.40 27.45
N ARG A 69 -35.00 0.75 27.88
CA ARG A 69 -35.77 1.99 28.02
C ARG A 69 -35.11 3.14 27.26
N LEU A 70 -35.94 3.87 26.52
CA LEU A 70 -35.57 5.14 25.93
C LEU A 70 -35.27 6.17 27.03
N LEU A 71 -34.04 6.68 27.04
CA LEU A 71 -33.53 7.66 27.99
C LEU A 71 -33.76 9.07 27.43
N GLN A 72 -34.12 10.00 28.32
CA GLN A 72 -34.06 11.43 28.04
C GLN A 72 -32.76 12.00 28.59
N LEU A 73 -32.04 12.69 27.72
CA LEU A 73 -30.66 13.12 27.92
C LEU A 73 -30.57 14.63 27.68
N LEU A 74 -29.79 15.31 28.50
CA LEU A 74 -29.37 16.70 28.27
C LEU A 74 -27.84 16.71 28.27
N LEU A 75 -27.25 17.39 27.28
CA LEU A 75 -25.81 17.68 27.30
C LEU A 75 -25.62 19.08 27.85
N ASP A 76 -24.73 19.26 28.82
CA ASP A 76 -24.39 20.56 29.39
C ASP A 76 -22.90 20.87 29.16
N ASP A 77 -22.61 22.05 28.63
CA ASP A 77 -21.26 22.63 28.57
C ASP A 77 -21.32 24.01 29.23
N ASN A 78 -20.98 24.07 30.51
CA ASN A 78 -20.88 25.31 31.29
C ASN A 78 -22.16 26.16 31.26
N GLY A 79 -23.32 25.54 31.47
CA GLY A 79 -24.63 26.21 31.48
C GLY A 79 -25.30 26.35 30.12
N ARG A 80 -24.63 25.96 29.04
CA ARG A 80 -25.27 25.77 27.72
C ARG A 80 -25.78 24.34 27.62
N THR A 81 -27.11 24.18 27.62
CA THR A 81 -27.75 22.86 27.52
C THR A 81 -28.23 22.54 26.11
N ILE A 82 -28.11 21.28 25.71
CA ILE A 82 -28.64 20.73 24.45
C ILE A 82 -29.58 19.57 24.80
N GLY A 83 -30.84 19.67 24.38
CA GLY A 83 -31.85 18.63 24.50
C GLY A 83 -33.27 19.18 24.76
N PRO A 84 -34.23 18.32 25.15
CA PRO A 84 -34.04 16.91 25.49
C PRO A 84 -33.70 16.07 24.25
N LEU A 85 -32.64 15.27 24.36
CA LEU A 85 -32.25 14.23 23.41
C LEU A 85 -32.84 12.89 23.86
N ARG A 86 -33.02 11.96 22.92
CA ARG A 86 -33.46 10.60 23.18
C ARG A 86 -32.33 9.64 22.89
N GLY A 87 -32.16 8.60 23.70
CA GLY A 87 -31.17 7.57 23.39
C GLY A 87 -31.41 6.25 24.12
N GLU A 88 -30.75 5.20 23.63
CA GLU A 88 -30.84 3.83 24.12
C GLU A 88 -29.46 3.37 24.60
N LEU A 89 -29.40 2.72 25.75
CA LEU A 89 -28.15 2.19 26.28
C LEU A 89 -27.74 0.93 25.49
N PHE A 90 -26.72 1.03 24.65
CA PHE A 90 -26.23 -0.09 23.85
C PHE A 90 -24.99 -0.77 24.45
N TRP A 91 -24.26 -0.08 25.32
CA TRP A 91 -23.06 -0.64 25.97
C TRP A 91 -22.91 -0.23 27.44
N SER A 92 -22.58 -1.22 28.28
CA SER A 92 -22.12 -1.03 29.66
C SER A 92 -21.31 -2.26 30.10
N ASP A 93 -20.28 -2.09 30.92
CA ASP A 93 -19.57 -3.20 31.56
C ASP A 93 -20.29 -3.59 32.87
N PRO A 94 -20.94 -4.77 32.95
CA PRO A 94 -21.66 -5.19 34.15
C PRO A 94 -20.74 -5.53 35.33
N ARG A 95 -19.41 -5.61 35.12
CA ARG A 95 -18.43 -5.97 36.16
C ARG A 95 -17.70 -4.76 36.73
N ARG A 96 -17.85 -3.58 36.12
CA ARG A 96 -17.15 -2.34 36.48
C ARG A 96 -18.09 -1.15 36.43
N TYR A 97 -18.51 -0.70 37.62
CA TYR A 97 -19.36 0.49 37.77
C TYR A 97 -18.64 1.80 37.39
N ASP A 98 -17.32 1.77 37.26
CA ASP A 98 -16.47 2.89 36.83
C ASP A 98 -16.14 2.86 35.32
N ALA A 99 -16.62 1.86 34.58
CA ALA A 99 -16.43 1.79 33.13
C ALA A 99 -17.32 2.82 32.41
N PRO A 100 -16.91 3.28 31.21
CA PRO A 100 -17.78 4.11 30.38
C PRO A 100 -19.13 3.42 30.11
N ILE A 101 -20.12 4.20 29.72
CA ILE A 101 -21.39 3.71 29.18
C ILE A 101 -21.58 4.28 27.78
N GLY A 102 -22.11 3.48 26.87
CA GLY A 102 -22.41 3.87 25.49
C GLY A 102 -23.92 4.02 25.30
N ILE A 103 -24.35 5.22 24.94
CA ILE A 103 -25.75 5.54 24.66
C ILE A 103 -25.87 5.94 23.18
N GLN A 104 -26.72 5.25 22.43
CA GLN A 104 -27.02 5.54 21.04
C GLN A 104 -28.14 6.55 20.99
N LEU A 105 -27.92 7.68 20.33
CA LEU A 105 -28.93 8.71 20.17
C LEU A 105 -29.96 8.31 19.11
N VAL A 106 -31.23 8.55 19.39
CA VAL A 106 -32.37 8.16 18.55
C VAL A 106 -33.15 9.40 18.13
N GLY A 107 -33.38 9.55 16.82
CA GLY A 107 -34.22 10.62 16.28
C GLY A 107 -33.68 12.03 16.50
N VAL A 108 -32.35 12.20 16.49
CA VAL A 108 -31.70 13.52 16.60
C VAL A 108 -32.12 14.39 15.41
N THR A 109 -32.82 15.49 15.70
CA THR A 109 -33.25 16.44 14.66
C THR A 109 -32.06 17.19 14.06
N ARG A 110 -32.24 17.80 12.87
CA ARG A 110 -31.21 18.61 12.22
C ARG A 110 -30.68 19.73 13.11
N GLU A 111 -31.58 20.42 13.83
CA GLU A 111 -31.19 21.51 14.73
C GLU A 111 -30.39 21.00 15.94
N GLN A 112 -30.80 19.88 16.54
CA GLN A 112 -30.03 19.24 17.61
C GLN A 112 -28.65 18.78 17.11
N GLY A 113 -28.56 18.22 15.91
CA GLY A 113 -27.31 17.87 15.25
C GLY A 113 -26.39 19.09 15.10
N ARG A 114 -26.93 20.20 14.58
CA ARG A 114 -26.20 21.48 14.45
C ARG A 114 -25.67 21.97 15.80
N GLN A 115 -26.48 21.90 16.85
CA GLN A 115 -26.08 22.30 18.20
C GLN A 115 -24.95 21.43 18.75
N ILE A 116 -25.04 20.11 18.59
CA ILE A 116 -24.00 19.16 19.02
C ILE A 116 -22.69 19.43 18.27
N LEU A 117 -22.73 19.60 16.94
CA LEU A 117 -21.53 19.86 16.14
C LEU A 117 -20.92 21.23 16.44
N SER A 118 -21.75 22.26 16.66
CA SER A 118 -21.28 23.58 17.09
C SER A 118 -20.57 23.53 18.45
N LEU A 119 -21.09 22.73 19.38
CA LEU A 119 -20.44 22.50 20.68
C LEU A 119 -19.07 21.83 20.49
N LEU A 120 -19.02 20.79 19.67
CA LEU A 120 -17.79 20.04 19.38
C LEU A 120 -16.73 20.88 18.66
N ASP A 121 -17.13 21.76 17.74
CA ASP A 121 -16.22 22.68 17.06
C ASP A 121 -15.53 23.65 18.03
N VAL A 122 -16.29 24.18 19.01
CA VAL A 122 -15.75 25.05 20.06
C VAL A 122 -14.77 24.27 20.92
N ALA A 123 -15.17 23.08 21.39
CA ALA A 123 -14.30 22.22 22.19
C ALA A 123 -13.02 21.84 21.44
N ALA A 124 -13.08 21.56 20.14
CA ALA A 124 -11.91 21.22 19.33
C ALA A 124 -10.94 22.39 19.16
N ARG A 125 -11.46 23.61 18.94
CA ARG A 125 -10.64 24.84 18.86
C ARG A 125 -9.91 25.16 20.16
N GLU A 126 -10.54 24.83 21.29
CA GLU A 126 -9.95 24.99 22.62
C GLU A 126 -9.02 23.82 23.01
N GLY A 127 -8.81 22.84 22.13
CA GLY A 127 -8.01 21.65 22.40
C GLY A 127 -8.66 20.63 23.34
N ARG A 128 -9.93 20.84 23.72
CA ARG A 128 -10.72 19.93 24.57
C ARG A 128 -11.32 18.74 23.82
N ALA A 129 -11.30 18.76 22.48
CA ALA A 129 -11.81 17.69 21.66
C ALA A 129 -10.85 17.34 20.52
N GLN A 130 -10.69 16.04 20.25
CA GLN A 130 -9.93 15.55 19.11
C GLN A 130 -10.75 14.51 18.35
N PRO A 131 -10.66 14.44 17.01
CA PRO A 131 -11.26 13.33 16.28
C PRO A 131 -10.80 12.01 16.88
N ALA A 132 -11.75 11.10 17.10
CA ALA A 132 -11.55 9.81 17.75
C ALA A 132 -10.42 8.96 17.15
N VAL A 133 -10.04 9.20 15.89
CA VAL A 133 -8.94 8.51 15.21
C VAL A 133 -8.06 9.51 14.48
N SER A 134 -7.02 9.99 15.15
CA SER A 134 -5.90 10.69 14.49
C SER A 134 -4.64 9.84 14.64
N PRO A 135 -4.10 9.24 13.55
CA PRO A 135 -2.82 8.54 13.64
C PRO A 135 -1.71 9.53 13.98
N GLN A 136 -0.81 9.13 14.87
CA GLN A 136 0.41 9.90 15.13
C GLN A 136 1.35 9.82 13.91
N PRO A 137 2.07 10.90 13.56
CA PRO A 137 3.06 10.85 12.51
C PRO A 137 4.20 9.89 12.87
N ILE A 138 4.77 9.25 11.85
CA ILE A 138 6.07 8.61 11.94
C ILE A 138 7.12 9.71 11.74
N GLU A 139 8.03 9.83 12.70
CA GLU A 139 9.14 10.79 12.66
C GLU A 139 10.47 10.06 12.79
N GLU A 140 11.39 10.36 11.87
CA GLU A 140 12.76 9.82 11.85
C GLU A 140 13.74 10.98 11.65
N ALA A 141 14.90 10.93 12.32
CA ALA A 141 15.92 11.94 12.19
C ALA A 141 17.18 11.37 11.54
N PHE A 142 17.58 11.95 10.40
CA PHE A 142 18.87 11.68 9.77
C PHE A 142 19.91 12.67 10.25
N VAL A 143 21.11 12.16 10.56
CA VAL A 143 22.27 12.96 10.98
C VAL A 143 23.50 12.70 10.10
N GLU A 144 23.47 11.65 9.28
CA GLU A 144 24.54 11.25 8.38
C GLU A 144 24.60 12.20 7.17
N PRO A 145 25.69 12.96 6.97
CA PRO A 145 25.76 13.96 5.90
C PRO A 145 25.54 13.41 4.49
N GLU A 146 26.03 12.20 4.20
CA GLU A 146 25.86 11.57 2.88
C GLU A 146 24.40 11.18 2.61
N ARG A 147 23.67 10.73 3.63
CA ARG A 147 22.22 10.43 3.52
C ARG A 147 21.42 11.70 3.28
N ILE A 148 21.69 12.76 4.05
CA ILE A 148 21.06 14.08 3.88
C ILE A 148 21.34 14.62 2.47
N ARG A 149 22.58 14.51 1.99
CA ARG A 149 22.98 14.90 0.62
C ARG A 149 22.19 14.12 -0.44
N SER A 150 22.07 12.79 -0.31
CA SER A 150 21.29 11.95 -1.24
C SER A 150 19.82 12.40 -1.35
N ILE A 151 19.17 12.62 -0.21
CA ILE A 151 17.77 13.03 -0.14
C ILE A 151 17.59 14.42 -0.78
N LEU A 152 18.37 15.41 -0.38
CA LEU A 152 18.21 16.78 -0.89
C LEU A 152 18.60 16.93 -2.36
N LYS A 153 19.53 16.11 -2.85
CA LYS A 153 19.81 15.98 -4.28
C LYS A 153 18.58 15.50 -5.04
N THR A 154 17.85 14.55 -4.47
CA THR A 154 16.61 14.03 -5.07
C THR A 154 15.53 15.10 -5.12
N VAL A 155 15.31 15.80 -3.99
CA VAL A 155 14.40 16.95 -3.91
C VAL A 155 14.73 18.01 -4.97
N CYS A 156 16.02 18.30 -5.17
CA CYS A 156 16.49 19.27 -6.16
C CYS A 156 16.21 18.84 -7.61
N VAL A 157 16.62 17.63 -7.99
CA VAL A 157 16.46 17.13 -9.37
C VAL A 157 14.99 16.96 -9.74
N MET A 158 14.18 16.52 -8.78
CA MET A 158 12.73 16.36 -8.95
C MET A 158 11.96 17.68 -8.86
N LYS A 159 12.65 18.80 -8.56
CA LYS A 159 12.08 20.15 -8.41
C LYS A 159 10.90 20.19 -7.43
N HIS A 160 11.01 19.46 -6.32
CA HIS A 160 9.96 19.46 -5.32
C HIS A 160 9.83 20.83 -4.65
N GLU A 161 8.58 21.25 -4.45
CA GLU A 161 8.26 22.46 -3.71
C GLU A 161 8.35 22.23 -2.19
N GLY A 162 8.58 23.31 -1.46
CA GLY A 162 8.64 23.34 -0.02
C GLY A 162 8.07 24.62 0.54
N LEU A 163 8.08 24.69 1.86
CA LEU A 163 7.60 25.80 2.65
C LEU A 163 8.71 26.29 3.58
N LEU A 164 8.94 27.59 3.58
CA LEU A 164 9.71 28.28 4.60
C LEU A 164 8.74 28.77 5.66
N ARG A 165 8.93 28.34 6.91
CA ARG A 165 8.06 28.70 8.05
C ARG A 165 8.82 29.58 9.03
N GLN A 166 8.15 30.64 9.48
CA GLN A 166 8.63 31.53 10.54
C GLN A 166 7.42 32.13 11.26
N LEU A 167 7.42 32.17 12.60
CA LEU A 167 6.33 32.63 13.48
C LEU A 167 5.15 33.36 12.78
N GLY A 168 4.11 32.60 12.40
CA GLY A 168 2.87 33.12 11.82
C GLY A 168 2.88 33.39 10.30
N ARG A 169 4.02 33.22 9.61
CA ARG A 169 4.21 33.39 8.16
C ARG A 169 4.71 32.11 7.50
N THR A 170 4.31 31.88 6.26
CA THR A 170 4.77 30.75 5.43
C THR A 170 5.00 31.22 4.00
N LEU A 171 6.12 30.84 3.37
CA LEU A 171 6.42 31.10 1.96
C LEU A 171 6.61 29.81 1.20
N ARG A 172 6.27 29.79 -0.09
CA ARG A 172 6.74 28.71 -0.97
C ARG A 172 8.20 28.91 -1.35
N VAL A 173 8.95 27.82 -1.29
CA VAL A 173 10.35 27.75 -1.70
C VAL A 173 10.56 26.54 -2.59
N SER A 174 11.56 26.60 -3.47
CA SER A 174 11.95 25.45 -4.29
C SER A 174 13.46 25.31 -4.33
N LEU A 175 13.97 24.10 -4.11
CA LEU A 175 15.40 23.81 -4.22
C LEU A 175 15.80 23.72 -5.70
N GLU A 176 16.39 24.77 -6.24
CA GLU A 176 16.71 24.85 -7.68
C GLU A 176 18.08 24.28 -8.02
N TYR A 177 19.04 24.42 -7.11
CA TYR A 177 20.40 24.00 -7.35
C TYR A 177 21.07 23.50 -6.06
N PHE A 178 21.86 22.44 -6.19
CA PHE A 178 22.66 21.88 -5.11
C PHE A 178 24.11 21.77 -5.57
N ASP A 179 24.97 22.63 -5.03
CA ASP A 179 26.42 22.49 -5.18
C ASP A 179 26.92 21.39 -4.26
N VAL A 180 27.14 20.21 -4.84
CA VAL A 180 27.62 19.03 -4.12
C VAL A 180 29.03 19.22 -3.58
N ALA A 181 29.88 19.99 -4.27
CA ALA A 181 31.28 20.19 -3.90
C ALA A 181 31.40 21.09 -2.67
N SER A 182 30.66 22.21 -2.65
CA SER A 182 30.64 23.12 -1.49
C SER A 182 29.58 22.76 -0.44
N SER A 183 28.73 21.76 -0.72
CA SER A 183 27.59 21.37 0.12
C SER A 183 26.62 22.53 0.41
N GLN A 184 26.35 23.35 -0.62
CA GLN A 184 25.47 24.51 -0.57
C GLN A 184 24.17 24.29 -1.35
N LEU A 185 23.05 24.64 -0.72
CA LEU A 185 21.70 24.50 -1.25
C LEU A 185 21.20 25.88 -1.68
N HIS A 186 20.73 25.99 -2.92
CA HIS A 186 20.24 27.24 -3.49
C HIS A 186 18.72 27.15 -3.71
N TRP A 187 18.01 27.97 -2.97
CA TRP A 187 16.56 28.01 -2.92
C TRP A 187 16.03 29.23 -3.66
N ARG A 188 15.06 29.03 -4.54
CA ARG A 188 14.22 30.12 -5.04
C ARG A 188 13.11 30.38 -4.05
N LEU A 189 12.96 31.65 -3.70
CA LEU A 189 11.84 32.16 -2.90
C LEU A 189 10.77 32.70 -3.86
N GLU A 190 9.50 32.47 -3.56
CA GLU A 190 8.39 33.10 -4.29
C GLU A 190 8.41 34.63 -4.18
N GLU A 191 8.85 35.14 -3.02
CA GLU A 191 9.05 36.58 -2.74
C GLU A 191 10.53 36.85 -2.38
N PRO A 192 11.43 37.06 -3.38
CA PRO A 192 12.87 37.21 -3.15
C PRO A 192 13.26 38.46 -2.36
N GLU A 193 12.47 39.53 -2.51
CA GLU A 193 12.73 40.85 -1.90
C GLU A 193 12.09 41.01 -0.52
N ALA A 194 11.23 40.08 -0.11
CA ALA A 194 10.59 40.16 1.19
C ALA A 194 11.63 39.98 2.31
N LEU A 195 11.58 40.86 3.31
CA LEU A 195 12.33 40.70 4.54
C LEU A 195 11.77 39.49 5.31
N TRP A 196 12.49 38.37 5.24
CA TRP A 196 12.26 37.19 6.08
C TRP A 196 13.06 37.40 7.37
N GLY A 197 12.42 37.18 8.53
CA GLY A 197 12.99 37.50 9.83
C GLY A 197 14.30 36.74 10.10
N MET A 198 14.95 37.04 11.22
CA MET A 198 16.28 36.48 11.51
C MET A 198 16.28 34.95 11.64
N ALA A 199 17.36 34.34 11.15
CA ALA A 199 17.66 32.91 11.29
C ALA A 199 17.62 32.46 12.76
N PRO A 200 17.39 31.16 13.04
CA PRO A 200 17.32 30.03 12.10
C PRO A 200 16.02 29.94 11.32
N TYR A 201 16.08 29.35 10.12
CA TYR A 201 14.92 29.11 9.27
C TYR A 201 14.48 27.66 9.35
N ASP A 202 13.16 27.45 9.45
CA ASP A 202 12.56 26.13 9.40
C ASP A 202 12.00 25.90 7.98
N ILE A 203 12.62 24.98 7.25
CA ILE A 203 12.27 24.63 5.88
C ILE A 203 11.65 23.24 5.87
N GLU A 204 10.52 23.08 5.20
CA GLU A 204 9.83 21.82 4.97
C GLU A 204 9.77 21.57 3.46
N VAL A 205 10.36 20.49 2.96
CA VAL A 205 10.27 20.10 1.54
C VAL A 205 9.50 18.81 1.40
N VAL A 206 8.70 18.70 0.34
CA VAL A 206 7.90 17.50 0.08
C VAL A 206 8.75 16.47 -0.67
N GLY A 207 8.80 15.23 -0.15
CA GLY A 207 9.33 14.04 -0.81
C GLY A 207 8.27 13.33 -1.64
N HIS A 208 8.35 12.00 -1.73
CA HIS A 208 7.32 11.23 -2.44
C HIS A 208 6.00 11.18 -1.65
N ASN A 209 6.03 10.65 -0.43
CA ASN A 209 4.90 10.53 0.50
C ASN A 209 5.25 11.06 1.91
N THR A 210 6.31 11.85 2.00
CA THR A 210 6.92 12.29 3.25
C THR A 210 7.25 13.78 3.18
N ALA A 211 7.23 14.48 4.32
CA ALA A 211 7.80 15.82 4.42
C ALA A 211 9.17 15.75 5.09
N TYR A 212 10.17 16.43 4.53
CA TYR A 212 11.48 16.58 5.14
C TYR A 212 11.61 17.96 5.77
N ARG A 213 11.75 18.02 7.08
CA ARG A 213 11.91 19.25 7.87
C ARG A 213 13.36 19.44 8.25
N MET A 214 13.86 20.65 8.05
CA MET A 214 15.21 21.02 8.43
C MET A 214 15.24 22.40 9.04
N ARG A 215 16.22 22.60 9.92
CA ARG A 215 16.53 23.90 10.49
C ARG A 215 17.91 24.32 10.03
N VAL A 216 18.00 25.47 9.37
CA VAL A 216 19.25 25.96 8.78
C VAL A 216 19.69 27.29 9.41
N PRO A 217 21.00 27.46 9.72
CA PRO A 217 21.56 28.74 10.15
C PRO A 217 21.62 29.74 8.97
N ALA A 218 21.82 31.02 9.30
CA ALA A 218 21.60 32.19 8.44
C ALA A 218 22.17 32.15 7.00
N LEU A 219 21.57 33.01 6.16
CA LEU A 219 21.62 33.04 4.70
C LEU A 219 22.88 33.72 4.13
N GLY A 220 23.37 33.21 3.01
CA GLY A 220 23.86 34.07 1.94
C GLY A 220 22.73 34.32 0.95
N THR A 221 22.63 35.51 0.35
CA THR A 221 21.80 35.75 -0.83
C THR A 221 22.71 35.87 -2.05
N GLN A 222 22.51 35.04 -3.06
CA GLN A 222 23.30 35.07 -4.30
C GLN A 222 22.37 35.07 -5.50
N GLY A 223 22.37 36.15 -6.28
CA GLY A 223 21.56 36.26 -7.50
C GLY A 223 20.04 36.09 -7.27
N GLY A 224 19.50 36.65 -6.19
CA GLY A 224 18.07 36.53 -5.84
C GLY A 224 17.66 35.17 -5.25
N ARG A 225 18.62 34.26 -5.01
CA ARG A 225 18.40 32.98 -4.35
C ARG A 225 18.88 33.01 -2.91
N MET A 226 18.17 32.28 -2.06
CA MET A 226 18.58 32.00 -0.70
C MET A 226 19.57 30.83 -0.70
N VAL A 227 20.76 31.02 -0.13
CA VAL A 227 21.81 30.01 -0.07
C VAL A 227 21.98 29.54 1.37
N THR A 228 21.89 28.23 1.59
CA THR A 228 22.03 27.62 2.91
C THR A 228 23.09 26.52 2.87
N PRO A 229 23.82 26.27 3.96
CA PRO A 229 24.64 25.06 4.06
C PRO A 229 23.74 23.81 4.11
N LEU A 230 24.33 22.63 3.89
CA LEU A 230 23.69 21.36 4.20
C LEU A 230 23.24 21.33 5.68
N PRO A 231 21.99 20.95 5.99
CA PRO A 231 21.55 20.88 7.37
C PRO A 231 22.30 19.78 8.12
N ARG A 232 22.61 20.02 9.39
CA ARG A 232 23.22 18.99 10.27
C ARG A 232 22.25 17.86 10.63
N ARG A 233 20.95 18.11 10.48
CA ARG A 233 19.88 17.18 10.82
C ARG A 233 18.70 17.39 9.88
N LEU A 234 18.16 16.29 9.38
CA LEU A 234 16.98 16.27 8.52
C LEU A 234 15.93 15.37 9.17
N TRP A 235 14.74 15.89 9.41
CA TRP A 235 13.62 15.14 9.98
C TRP A 235 12.70 14.67 8.86
N LYS A 236 12.48 13.38 8.78
CA LYS A 236 11.51 12.74 7.91
C LYS A 236 10.20 12.59 8.68
N VAL A 237 9.11 13.17 8.17
CA VAL A 237 7.80 13.18 8.84
C VAL A 237 6.72 12.67 7.90
N ARG A 238 6.11 11.52 8.26
CA ARG A 238 5.06 10.87 7.45
C ARG A 238 3.79 10.68 8.27
N HIS A 239 2.71 11.29 7.79
CA HIS A 239 1.38 11.19 8.43
C HIS A 239 0.49 10.09 7.81
N ARG A 240 0.87 9.55 6.64
CA ARG A 240 0.00 8.69 5.82
C ARG A 240 0.76 7.50 5.25
N SER A 241 0.05 6.39 5.04
CA SER A 241 0.55 5.22 4.31
C SER A 241 0.48 5.44 2.80
N HIS A 242 -0.60 6.05 2.33
CA HIS A 242 -0.86 6.30 0.91
C HIS A 242 -0.72 7.78 0.58
N ARG A 243 -0.06 8.04 -0.56
CA ARG A 243 0.07 9.38 -1.12
C ARG A 243 -1.28 9.89 -1.59
N ARG A 244 -1.49 11.21 -1.46
CA ARG A 244 -2.65 11.92 -2.00
C ARG A 244 -2.22 12.82 -3.15
N VAL A 245 -3.11 13.00 -4.10
CA VAL A 245 -2.93 13.89 -5.25
C VAL A 245 -4.19 14.73 -5.42
N PRO A 246 -4.08 15.98 -5.92
CA PRO A 246 -5.26 16.74 -6.33
C PRO A 246 -6.16 15.92 -7.24
N ALA A 247 -7.46 16.01 -7.02
CA ALA A 247 -8.42 15.37 -7.89
C ALA A 247 -8.40 16.02 -9.28
N PRO A 248 -8.69 15.27 -10.35
CA PRO A 248 -8.94 15.84 -11.66
C PRO A 248 -10.00 16.95 -11.61
N GLU A 249 -9.87 17.96 -12.46
CA GLU A 249 -10.77 19.10 -12.52
C GLU A 249 -12.23 18.67 -12.77
N GLY A 250 -13.17 19.32 -12.08
CA GLY A 250 -14.61 19.08 -12.25
C GLY A 250 -15.13 17.80 -11.60
N MET A 251 -14.33 17.12 -10.78
CA MET A 251 -14.75 15.89 -10.09
C MET A 251 -15.67 16.21 -8.89
N THR A 252 -16.84 15.59 -8.85
CA THR A 252 -17.83 15.77 -7.77
C THR A 252 -18.24 14.45 -7.13
N ALA A 253 -18.63 14.52 -5.87
CA ALA A 253 -19.18 13.41 -5.10
C ALA A 253 -20.61 13.73 -4.67
N TRP A 254 -21.47 12.74 -4.83
CA TRP A 254 -22.89 12.77 -4.55
C TRP A 254 -23.23 11.78 -3.45
N PHE A 255 -23.98 12.24 -2.45
CA PHE A 255 -24.45 11.36 -1.37
C PHE A 255 -25.71 11.92 -0.70
N HIS A 256 -26.41 11.07 0.03
CA HIS A 256 -27.50 11.46 0.92
C HIS A 256 -27.02 11.43 2.37
N HIS A 257 -27.43 12.40 3.18
CA HIS A 257 -27.08 12.39 4.59
C HIS A 257 -27.83 11.26 5.32
N PRO A 258 -27.15 10.31 5.98
CA PRO A 258 -27.80 9.10 6.51
C PRO A 258 -28.70 9.37 7.71
N LEU A 259 -28.52 10.50 8.42
CA LEU A 259 -29.38 10.90 9.55
C LEU A 259 -30.48 11.89 9.20
N TRP A 260 -30.32 12.66 8.11
CA TRP A 260 -31.14 13.84 7.83
C TRP A 260 -31.49 13.90 6.35
N GLY A 261 -32.42 13.01 5.94
CA GLY A 261 -32.86 12.91 4.55
C GLY A 261 -33.51 14.19 4.00
N GLU A 262 -34.01 15.06 4.88
CA GLU A 262 -34.52 16.40 4.55
C GLU A 262 -33.49 17.36 3.95
N LEU A 263 -32.18 17.06 4.06
CA LEU A 263 -31.13 17.80 3.37
C LEU A 263 -31.11 17.55 1.86
N GLY A 264 -31.82 16.52 1.38
CA GLY A 264 -31.78 16.11 -0.02
C GLY A 264 -30.42 15.52 -0.43
N PRO A 265 -30.19 15.35 -1.74
CA PRO A 265 -28.88 14.96 -2.26
C PRO A 265 -27.87 16.10 -2.08
N LEU A 266 -26.68 15.76 -1.61
CA LEU A 266 -25.56 16.67 -1.45
C LEU A 266 -24.52 16.39 -2.53
N GLU A 267 -24.18 17.43 -3.31
CA GLU A 267 -23.09 17.40 -4.29
C GLU A 267 -21.92 18.23 -3.79
N ARG A 268 -20.73 17.63 -3.69
CA ARG A 268 -19.52 18.31 -3.20
C ARG A 268 -18.33 18.06 -4.11
N GLU A 269 -17.48 19.07 -4.26
CA GLU A 269 -16.24 18.96 -5.02
C GLU A 269 -15.27 17.99 -4.34
N VAL A 270 -14.66 17.11 -5.13
CA VAL A 270 -13.55 16.27 -4.68
C VAL A 270 -12.26 17.09 -4.83
N VAL A 271 -11.54 17.27 -3.73
CA VAL A 271 -10.34 18.11 -3.66
C VAL A 271 -9.08 17.30 -3.92
N ASP A 272 -8.97 16.14 -3.27
CA ASP A 272 -7.85 15.22 -3.38
C ASP A 272 -8.32 13.78 -3.25
N LEU A 273 -7.50 12.85 -3.75
CA LEU A 273 -7.76 11.42 -3.71
C LEU A 273 -6.47 10.61 -3.44
N SER A 274 -6.65 9.42 -2.89
CA SER A 274 -5.66 8.36 -2.69
C SER A 274 -6.33 7.00 -2.88
N PHE A 275 -5.57 5.90 -2.91
CA PHE A 275 -6.17 4.57 -3.10
C PHE A 275 -7.20 4.20 -2.04
N ASN A 276 -7.03 4.70 -0.81
CA ASN A 276 -7.90 4.40 0.33
C ASN A 276 -8.76 5.58 0.80
N GLY A 277 -8.76 6.72 0.10
CA GLY A 277 -9.42 7.92 0.63
C GLY A 277 -9.63 9.02 -0.39
N LEU A 278 -10.47 9.97 0.00
CA LEU A 278 -10.66 11.23 -0.74
C LEU A 278 -10.96 12.37 0.22
N CYS A 279 -10.88 13.59 -0.28
CA CYS A 279 -11.25 14.79 0.44
C CYS A 279 -12.37 15.51 -0.28
N LEU A 280 -13.41 15.91 0.44
CA LEU A 280 -14.52 16.71 -0.08
C LEU A 280 -14.45 18.13 0.46
N ARG A 281 -14.80 19.09 -0.38
CA ARG A 281 -15.02 20.48 0.03
C ARG A 281 -16.51 20.71 0.27
N GLY A 282 -16.85 21.13 1.48
CA GLY A 282 -18.24 21.40 1.85
C GLY A 282 -18.39 22.51 2.87
N THR A 283 -19.49 22.49 3.62
CA THR A 283 -19.89 23.58 4.52
C THR A 283 -20.35 23.05 5.89
N PRO A 284 -20.39 23.89 6.94
CA PRO A 284 -20.98 23.49 8.22
C PRO A 284 -22.44 23.01 8.13
N GLU A 285 -23.20 23.47 7.13
CA GLU A 285 -24.60 23.09 6.95
C GLU A 285 -24.79 21.67 6.42
N ASP A 286 -23.71 21.02 5.99
CA ASP A 286 -23.70 19.63 5.54
C ASP A 286 -23.79 18.65 6.72
N LEU A 287 -23.57 19.16 7.94
CA LEU A 287 -23.61 18.44 9.22
C LEU A 287 -22.76 17.16 9.26
N ILE A 288 -21.64 17.18 8.53
CA ILE A 288 -20.68 16.08 8.47
C ILE A 288 -19.83 16.02 9.75
N PHE A 289 -19.59 14.82 10.26
CA PHE A 289 -18.77 14.58 11.46
C PHE A 289 -17.95 13.28 11.36
N PRO A 290 -16.83 13.16 12.10
CA PRO A 290 -16.02 11.94 12.12
C PRO A 290 -16.81 10.67 12.50
N GLY A 291 -16.59 9.60 11.74
CA GLY A 291 -17.25 8.30 11.82
C GLY A 291 -18.59 8.20 11.10
N LEU A 292 -19.10 9.28 10.49
CA LEU A 292 -20.30 9.23 9.64
C LEU A 292 -20.03 8.35 8.41
N LEU A 293 -20.95 7.44 8.10
CA LEU A 293 -20.89 6.55 6.94
C LEU A 293 -21.74 7.10 5.79
N LEU A 294 -21.09 7.43 4.68
CA LEU A 294 -21.72 7.87 3.43
C LEU A 294 -21.82 6.67 2.49
N GLN A 295 -23.02 6.11 2.34
CA GLN A 295 -23.25 4.95 1.49
C GLN A 295 -24.67 4.99 0.88
N PRO A 296 -24.81 4.99 -0.46
CA PRO A 296 -23.73 5.11 -1.44
C PRO A 296 -23.10 6.51 -1.44
N LEU A 297 -21.78 6.56 -1.65
CA LEU A 297 -21.05 7.75 -2.07
C LEU A 297 -20.72 7.58 -3.55
N GLU A 298 -21.33 8.38 -4.42
CA GLU A 298 -21.16 8.29 -5.85
C GLU A 298 -20.17 9.35 -6.32
N VAL A 299 -19.08 8.93 -6.96
CA VAL A 299 -18.04 9.83 -7.45
C VAL A 299 -18.12 9.92 -8.97
N ARG A 300 -18.15 11.13 -9.51
CA ARG A 300 -18.29 11.42 -10.93
C ARG A 300 -17.17 12.35 -11.41
N GLY A 301 -16.57 12.01 -12.55
CA GLY A 301 -15.72 12.93 -13.32
C GLY A 301 -16.50 13.54 -14.48
N ALA A 302 -15.88 14.47 -15.21
CA ALA A 302 -16.55 15.24 -16.28
C ALA A 302 -17.19 14.37 -17.38
N ASN A 303 -16.58 13.24 -17.74
CA ASN A 303 -17.02 12.36 -18.84
C ASN A 303 -17.05 10.87 -18.45
N GLY A 304 -17.03 10.56 -17.15
CA GLY A 304 -16.87 9.20 -16.64
C GLY A 304 -18.16 8.59 -16.14
N GLU A 305 -18.26 7.26 -16.28
CA GLU A 305 -19.23 6.46 -15.54
C GLU A 305 -19.06 6.67 -14.02
N PRO A 306 -20.15 6.64 -13.23
CA PRO A 306 -20.06 6.82 -11.80
C PRO A 306 -19.30 5.66 -11.13
N ILE A 307 -18.56 6.00 -10.07
CA ILE A 307 -17.87 5.06 -9.20
C ILE A 307 -18.61 5.04 -7.86
N LEU A 308 -19.15 3.89 -7.48
CA LEU A 308 -19.86 3.72 -6.22
C LEU A 308 -18.92 3.28 -5.10
N LEU A 309 -18.82 4.13 -4.08
CA LEU A 309 -17.96 3.93 -2.92
C LEU A 309 -18.80 3.85 -1.64
N ARG A 310 -18.23 3.21 -0.62
CA ARG A 310 -18.57 3.43 0.79
C ARG A 310 -17.55 4.41 1.36
N GLY A 311 -18.00 5.56 1.85
CA GLY A 311 -17.16 6.55 2.49
C GLY A 311 -17.34 6.55 4.01
N GLU A 312 -16.25 6.52 4.77
CA GLU A 312 -16.26 6.82 6.21
C GLU A 312 -15.54 8.13 6.44
N VAL A 313 -16.22 9.10 7.05
CA VAL A 313 -15.61 10.39 7.41
C VAL A 313 -14.59 10.16 8.50
N ARG A 314 -13.31 10.43 8.25
CA ARG A 314 -12.22 10.27 9.24
C ARG A 314 -11.79 11.61 9.83
N TYR A 315 -12.01 12.70 9.10
CA TYR A 315 -11.57 14.03 9.49
C TYR A 315 -12.56 15.09 9.01
N VAL A 316 -12.80 16.10 9.86
CA VAL A 316 -13.52 17.32 9.49
C VAL A 316 -12.63 18.50 9.87
N GLY A 317 -12.21 19.26 8.86
CA GLY A 317 -11.38 20.44 9.01
C GLY A 317 -12.12 21.59 9.66
N GLY A 318 -11.35 22.48 10.30
CA GLY A 318 -11.87 23.74 10.80
C GLY A 318 -12.42 24.63 9.68
N LYS A 319 -13.31 25.56 10.04
CA LYS A 319 -13.86 26.56 9.12
C LYS A 319 -12.73 27.40 8.52
N GLN A 320 -12.61 27.38 7.19
CA GLN A 320 -11.68 28.23 6.43
C GLN A 320 -12.20 29.68 6.37
N GLN A 321 -11.37 30.62 5.91
CA GLN A 321 -11.73 32.05 5.88
C GLN A 321 -12.95 32.34 5.00
N ASP A 322 -13.14 31.57 3.94
CA ASP A 322 -14.30 31.59 3.02
C ASP A 322 -15.54 30.88 3.58
N GLY A 323 -15.44 30.31 4.78
CA GLY A 323 -16.51 29.58 5.44
C GLY A 323 -16.63 28.10 5.06
N GLN A 324 -15.78 27.60 4.16
CA GLN A 324 -15.76 26.21 3.76
C GLN A 324 -15.10 25.29 4.79
N ARG A 325 -15.30 23.98 4.61
CA ARG A 325 -14.66 22.91 5.38
C ARG A 325 -14.19 21.80 4.47
N LEU A 326 -13.14 21.11 4.91
CA LEU A 326 -12.64 19.91 4.25
C LEU A 326 -13.09 18.67 5.03
N PHE A 327 -13.60 17.68 4.33
CA PHE A 327 -13.99 16.39 4.89
C PHE A 327 -13.06 15.32 4.34
N GLY A 328 -12.23 14.73 5.19
CA GLY A 328 -11.37 13.62 4.81
C GLY A 328 -12.10 12.30 5.00
N LEU A 329 -12.29 11.54 3.93
CA LEU A 329 -12.97 10.26 3.93
C LEU A 329 -11.96 9.13 3.67
N GLN A 330 -12.14 8.00 4.36
CA GLN A 330 -11.64 6.71 3.92
C GLN A 330 -12.70 6.10 3.01
N VAL A 331 -12.30 5.55 1.86
CA VAL A 331 -13.25 4.99 0.89
C VAL A 331 -12.94 3.54 0.58
N THR A 332 -14.00 2.79 0.25
CA THR A 332 -13.90 1.41 -0.22
C THR A 332 -14.86 1.22 -1.39
N PRO A 333 -14.40 0.69 -2.54
CA PRO A 333 -15.29 0.38 -3.67
C PRO A 333 -16.39 -0.62 -3.29
N ARG A 334 -17.59 -0.48 -3.86
CA ARG A 334 -18.73 -1.37 -3.55
C ARG A 334 -18.74 -2.65 -4.36
N THR A 335 -18.23 -2.62 -5.59
CA THR A 335 -18.17 -3.76 -6.50
C THR A 335 -16.77 -3.91 -7.11
N PRO A 336 -16.43 -5.08 -7.69
CA PRO A 336 -15.18 -5.24 -8.44
C PRO A 336 -15.03 -4.26 -9.61
N VAL A 337 -16.15 -3.88 -10.25
CA VAL A 337 -16.15 -2.88 -11.34
C VAL A 337 -15.83 -1.49 -10.80
N ASP A 338 -16.42 -1.10 -9.67
CA ASP A 338 -16.09 0.17 -8.99
C ASP A 338 -14.63 0.22 -8.57
N GLU A 339 -14.07 -0.92 -8.12
CA GLU A 339 -12.67 -1.03 -7.74
C GLU A 339 -11.73 -0.83 -8.93
N ALA A 340 -12.02 -1.47 -10.07
CA ALA A 340 -11.23 -1.26 -11.29
C ALA A 340 -11.24 0.20 -11.73
N ARG A 341 -12.41 0.84 -11.75
CA ARG A 341 -12.55 2.26 -12.08
C ARG A 341 -11.80 3.15 -11.08
N TRP A 342 -11.91 2.86 -9.78
CA TRP A 342 -11.24 3.63 -8.72
C TRP A 342 -9.72 3.52 -8.80
N VAL A 343 -9.19 2.29 -8.92
CA VAL A 343 -7.76 2.03 -9.06
C VAL A 343 -7.20 2.70 -10.31
N GLN A 344 -7.90 2.60 -11.45
CA GLN A 344 -7.49 3.25 -12.70
C GLN A 344 -7.44 4.77 -12.55
N LEU A 345 -8.50 5.38 -11.99
CA LEU A 345 -8.59 6.82 -11.76
C LEU A 345 -7.45 7.32 -10.86
N VAL A 346 -7.27 6.68 -9.71
CA VAL A 346 -6.26 7.08 -8.71
C VAL A 346 -4.85 6.88 -9.25
N SER A 347 -4.57 5.74 -9.89
CA SER A 347 -3.26 5.47 -10.50
C SER A 347 -2.90 6.50 -11.56
N GLN A 348 -3.89 6.90 -12.38
CA GLN A 348 -3.70 7.88 -13.44
C GLN A 348 -3.44 9.29 -12.88
N ALA A 349 -4.13 9.68 -11.80
CA ALA A 349 -3.90 10.95 -11.13
C ALA A 349 -2.52 10.98 -10.43
N LEU A 350 -2.14 9.89 -9.74
CA LEU A 350 -0.88 9.79 -9.00
C LEU A 350 0.35 9.75 -9.91
N CYS A 351 0.23 9.12 -11.07
CA CYS A 351 1.33 8.91 -12.02
C CYS A 351 0.90 9.31 -13.44
N PRO A 352 0.78 10.63 -13.73
CA PRO A 352 0.23 11.11 -15.00
C PRO A 352 1.12 10.83 -16.21
N ALA A 353 2.39 10.49 -16.01
CA ALA A 353 3.32 10.14 -17.07
C ALA A 353 3.28 8.65 -17.47
N THR A 354 2.57 7.79 -16.72
CA THR A 354 2.49 6.35 -16.98
C THR A 354 1.06 5.93 -17.28
N ARG A 355 0.88 4.75 -17.88
CA ARG A 355 -0.43 4.17 -18.23
C ARG A 355 -0.47 2.69 -17.88
N GLY A 356 -1.66 2.11 -17.89
CA GLY A 356 -1.79 0.65 -18.02
C GLY A 356 -1.34 0.22 -19.41
N ALA A 357 -0.92 -1.03 -19.57
CA ALA A 357 -0.48 -1.57 -20.86
C ALA A 357 -1.64 -1.84 -21.86
N GLU A 358 -2.89 -1.59 -21.47
CA GLU A 358 -4.07 -1.76 -22.32
C GLU A 358 -3.94 -0.92 -23.61
N GLY A 359 -3.99 -1.59 -24.77
CA GLY A 359 -3.77 -0.97 -26.08
C GLY A 359 -2.31 -0.71 -26.46
N LEU A 360 -1.35 -1.13 -25.63
CA LEU A 360 0.09 -0.99 -25.84
C LEU A 360 0.85 -2.33 -25.72
N LEU A 361 0.14 -3.46 -25.83
CA LEU A 361 0.73 -4.79 -25.66
C LEU A 361 1.73 -5.15 -26.76
N GLU A 362 1.46 -4.80 -28.01
CA GLU A 362 2.41 -5.00 -29.11
C GLU A 362 3.65 -4.10 -28.97
N PRO A 363 3.52 -2.77 -28.74
CA PRO A 363 4.66 -1.92 -28.38
C PRO A 363 5.44 -2.39 -27.15
N LEU A 364 4.77 -3.02 -26.18
CA LEU A 364 5.41 -3.60 -25.00
C LEU A 364 6.23 -4.85 -25.35
N TRP A 365 5.73 -5.70 -26.25
CA TRP A 365 6.50 -6.82 -26.79
C TRP A 365 7.77 -6.34 -27.51
N GLU A 366 7.64 -5.31 -28.34
CA GLU A 366 8.79 -4.68 -29.02
C GLU A 366 9.80 -4.10 -28.03
N LEU A 367 9.33 -3.47 -26.95
CA LEU A 367 10.21 -3.01 -25.89
C LEU A 367 11.04 -4.16 -25.28
N PHE A 368 10.46 -5.34 -25.05
CA PHE A 368 11.22 -6.47 -24.48
C PHE A 368 12.34 -6.95 -25.42
N VAL A 369 12.11 -6.88 -26.72
CA VAL A 369 13.15 -7.14 -27.74
C VAL A 369 14.21 -6.05 -27.67
N ASP A 370 13.81 -4.79 -27.77
CA ASP A 370 14.72 -3.65 -27.94
C ASP A 370 15.53 -3.32 -26.67
N SER A 371 15.01 -3.65 -25.49
CA SER A 371 15.72 -3.47 -24.22
C SER A 371 16.70 -4.61 -23.91
N GLY A 372 16.71 -5.67 -24.71
CA GLY A 372 17.42 -6.90 -24.40
C GLY A 372 16.83 -7.68 -23.22
N TYR A 373 15.55 -7.45 -22.87
CA TYR A 373 14.90 -8.21 -21.79
C TYR A 373 14.81 -9.69 -22.13
N PHE A 374 14.54 -10.03 -23.40
CA PHE A 374 14.60 -11.41 -23.89
C PHE A 374 16.01 -12.00 -23.96
N ASN A 375 17.05 -11.20 -23.79
CA ASN A 375 18.43 -11.69 -23.72
C ASN A 375 18.90 -11.99 -22.29
N LEU A 376 18.06 -11.76 -21.29
CA LEU A 376 18.38 -12.15 -19.92
C LEU A 376 18.47 -13.67 -19.80
N ALA A 377 19.40 -14.13 -18.96
CA ALA A 377 19.71 -15.54 -18.76
C ALA A 377 19.96 -16.28 -20.09
N GLY A 378 20.81 -15.71 -20.97
CA GLY A 378 21.31 -16.39 -22.18
C GLY A 378 20.28 -16.62 -23.30
N LYS A 379 19.02 -16.20 -23.12
CA LYS A 379 17.93 -16.45 -24.07
C LYS A 379 18.01 -15.55 -25.32
N THR A 380 17.21 -15.89 -26.31
CA THR A 380 17.00 -15.11 -27.54
C THR A 380 15.52 -14.83 -27.75
N THR A 381 15.19 -13.89 -28.63
CA THR A 381 13.80 -13.52 -28.95
C THR A 381 12.98 -14.73 -29.44
N GLU A 382 13.59 -15.65 -30.18
CA GLU A 382 12.93 -16.84 -30.72
C GLU A 382 12.37 -17.75 -29.61
N HIS A 383 13.06 -17.84 -28.47
CA HIS A 383 12.62 -18.63 -27.32
C HIS A 383 11.28 -18.16 -26.73
N PHE A 384 10.91 -16.90 -26.95
CA PHE A 384 9.68 -16.33 -26.42
C PHE A 384 8.56 -16.30 -27.45
N GLN A 385 8.85 -16.58 -28.72
CA GLN A 385 7.88 -16.35 -29.79
C GLN A 385 6.63 -17.23 -29.66
N GLU A 386 6.77 -18.44 -29.11
CA GLU A 386 5.67 -19.34 -28.76
C GLU A 386 4.72 -18.76 -27.67
N LEU A 387 5.23 -17.89 -26.80
CA LEU A 387 4.46 -17.27 -25.71
C LEU A 387 3.75 -15.99 -26.13
N ARG A 388 4.01 -15.47 -27.33
CA ARG A 388 3.50 -14.16 -27.77
C ARG A 388 1.98 -14.10 -27.77
N ALA A 389 1.31 -15.13 -28.29
CA ALA A 389 -0.15 -15.18 -28.33
C ALA A 389 -0.74 -15.15 -26.91
N SER A 390 -0.27 -16.03 -26.02
CA SER A 390 -0.71 -16.08 -24.63
C SER A 390 -0.41 -14.78 -23.86
N PHE A 391 0.70 -14.11 -24.17
CA PHE A 391 1.04 -12.81 -23.58
C PHE A 391 0.03 -11.72 -23.95
N LEU A 392 -0.32 -11.61 -25.24
CA LEU A 392 -1.30 -10.63 -25.70
C LEU A 392 -2.69 -10.92 -25.09
N GLU A 393 -3.13 -12.18 -25.12
CA GLU A 393 -4.40 -12.61 -24.55
C GLU A 393 -4.48 -12.32 -23.04
N THR A 394 -3.46 -12.75 -22.29
CA THR A 394 -3.39 -12.50 -20.84
C THR A 394 -3.30 -11.02 -20.52
N GLY A 395 -2.57 -10.23 -21.31
CA GLY A 395 -2.50 -8.78 -21.16
C GLY A 395 -3.86 -8.08 -21.31
N HIS A 396 -4.69 -8.53 -22.27
CA HIS A 396 -6.05 -8.00 -22.43
C HIS A 396 -6.96 -8.33 -21.24
N HIS A 397 -6.84 -9.54 -20.69
CA HIS A 397 -7.57 -9.93 -19.47
C HIS A 397 -7.07 -9.14 -18.25
N ALA A 398 -5.76 -9.03 -18.09
CA ALA A 398 -5.10 -8.35 -16.97
C ALA A 398 -5.53 -6.89 -16.81
N ALA A 399 -5.79 -6.18 -17.90
CA ALA A 399 -6.28 -4.79 -17.89
C ALA A 399 -7.59 -4.61 -17.08
N HIS A 400 -8.41 -5.66 -17.00
CA HIS A 400 -9.71 -5.67 -16.31
C HIS A 400 -9.66 -6.31 -14.92
N LEU A 401 -8.47 -6.75 -14.48
CA LEU A 401 -8.28 -7.55 -13.26
C LEU A 401 -7.27 -6.88 -12.30
N PRO A 402 -7.56 -5.66 -11.81
CA PRO A 402 -6.65 -4.90 -10.94
C PRO A 402 -6.34 -5.61 -9.62
N ARG A 403 -7.19 -6.54 -9.16
CA ARG A 403 -6.94 -7.37 -7.97
C ARG A 403 -5.82 -8.38 -8.16
N LEU A 404 -5.52 -8.72 -9.41
CA LEU A 404 -4.52 -9.72 -9.77
C LEU A 404 -3.33 -9.13 -10.50
N PHE A 405 -3.50 -8.06 -11.28
CA PHE A 405 -2.46 -7.55 -12.17
C PHE A 405 -2.29 -6.03 -12.07
N CYS A 406 -1.05 -5.59 -12.31
CA CYS A 406 -0.71 -4.22 -12.65
C CYS A 406 0.37 -4.26 -13.73
N GLN A 407 0.06 -3.86 -14.96
CA GLN A 407 1.04 -3.73 -16.03
C GLN A 407 1.27 -2.24 -16.31
N THR A 408 2.33 -1.69 -15.72
CA THR A 408 2.66 -0.27 -15.91
C THR A 408 3.55 -0.08 -17.12
N VAL A 409 3.22 0.90 -17.95
CA VAL A 409 4.05 1.36 -19.06
C VAL A 409 4.28 2.86 -18.99
N TRP A 410 5.44 3.28 -19.48
CA TRP A 410 5.74 4.67 -19.79
C TRP A 410 5.62 4.89 -21.30
N PRO A 411 4.53 5.49 -21.80
CA PRO A 411 4.36 5.76 -23.23
C PRO A 411 5.25 6.92 -23.72
N SER A 412 5.59 6.90 -25.00
CA SER A 412 6.33 7.95 -25.71
C SER A 412 5.97 7.93 -27.21
N GLU A 413 6.44 8.92 -27.97
CA GLU A 413 6.30 8.94 -29.44
C GLU A 413 6.98 7.75 -30.13
N ARG A 414 7.95 7.12 -29.46
CA ARG A 414 8.67 5.91 -29.93
C ARG A 414 7.99 4.60 -29.53
N GLY A 415 6.73 4.66 -29.05
CA GLY A 415 6.06 3.54 -28.41
C GLY A 415 6.34 3.51 -26.90
N VAL A 416 6.57 2.32 -26.33
CA VAL A 416 6.82 2.19 -24.88
C VAL A 416 8.29 2.43 -24.56
N GLU A 417 8.56 3.35 -23.62
CA GLU A 417 9.91 3.66 -23.12
C GLU A 417 10.37 2.73 -22.01
N ALA A 418 9.45 2.32 -21.14
CA ALA A 418 9.74 1.43 -20.03
C ALA A 418 8.49 0.73 -19.53
N THR A 419 8.69 -0.40 -18.85
CA THR A 419 7.62 -1.13 -18.18
C THR A 419 8.09 -1.71 -16.85
N LEU A 420 7.16 -1.86 -15.93
CA LEU A 420 7.26 -2.72 -14.78
C LEU A 420 5.88 -3.36 -14.57
N SER A 421 5.85 -4.67 -14.35
CA SER A 421 4.60 -5.39 -14.10
C SER A 421 4.61 -6.02 -12.71
N SER A 422 3.43 -6.16 -12.14
CA SER A 422 3.22 -7.00 -10.96
C SER A 422 1.98 -7.85 -11.10
N VAL A 423 2.02 -9.01 -10.45
CA VAL A 423 0.92 -9.97 -10.40
C VAL A 423 0.78 -10.51 -8.99
N ARG A 424 -0.42 -10.92 -8.56
CA ARG A 424 -0.68 -11.50 -7.23
C ARG A 424 -0.79 -13.04 -7.30
N PRO A 425 0.34 -13.79 -7.23
CA PRO A 425 0.30 -15.26 -7.35
C PRO A 425 -0.07 -15.98 -6.05
N TYR A 426 -0.04 -15.28 -4.92
CA TYR A 426 -0.32 -15.80 -3.57
C TYR A 426 -1.27 -14.88 -2.82
N ARG A 427 -1.88 -15.35 -1.72
CA ARG A 427 -2.92 -14.61 -1.00
C ARG A 427 -2.45 -13.23 -0.56
N HIS A 428 -1.22 -13.08 -0.06
CA HIS A 428 -0.75 -11.83 0.53
C HIS A 428 0.46 -11.21 -0.19
N THR A 429 0.74 -11.67 -1.41
CA THR A 429 2.03 -11.37 -2.06
C THR A 429 1.87 -10.97 -3.51
N TRP A 430 2.55 -9.89 -3.88
CA TRP A 430 2.66 -9.41 -5.26
C TRP A 430 4.06 -9.69 -5.82
N LEU A 431 4.12 -10.47 -6.90
CA LEU A 431 5.31 -10.70 -7.70
C LEU A 431 5.54 -9.52 -8.62
N VAL A 432 6.66 -8.82 -8.44
CA VAL A 432 7.17 -7.77 -9.31
C VAL A 432 8.07 -8.40 -10.37
N HIS A 433 7.80 -8.16 -11.65
CA HIS A 433 8.50 -8.78 -12.78
C HIS A 433 8.45 -7.90 -14.03
N GLN A 434 9.13 -8.35 -15.10
CA GLN A 434 9.13 -7.67 -16.41
C GLN A 434 9.55 -6.19 -16.35
N LEU A 435 10.60 -5.88 -15.59
CA LEU A 435 11.24 -4.57 -15.65
C LEU A 435 12.05 -4.45 -16.95
N ALA A 436 11.67 -3.52 -17.81
CA ALA A 436 12.41 -3.20 -19.03
C ALA A 436 12.43 -1.69 -19.26
N LYS A 437 13.53 -1.19 -19.83
CA LYS A 437 13.69 0.20 -20.24
C LYS A 437 14.42 0.24 -21.57
N ARG A 438 13.89 1.01 -22.51
CA ARG A 438 14.49 1.20 -23.82
C ARG A 438 15.87 1.87 -23.68
N PRO A 439 16.87 1.42 -24.45
CA PRO A 439 18.18 2.06 -24.49
C PRO A 439 18.12 3.45 -25.12
N GLY A 440 19.14 4.26 -24.81
CA GLY A 440 19.31 5.60 -25.35
C GLY A 440 18.68 6.71 -24.49
N LYS A 441 18.80 7.94 -24.99
CA LYS A 441 18.26 9.13 -24.34
C LYS A 441 16.74 9.19 -24.58
N PRO A 442 15.91 9.44 -23.55
CA PRO A 442 14.49 9.71 -23.75
C PRO A 442 14.29 11.03 -24.52
N ALA A 443 13.04 11.34 -24.85
CA ALA A 443 12.66 12.63 -25.46
C ALA A 443 13.21 13.82 -24.65
N ALA A 444 13.32 14.99 -25.30
CA ALA A 444 13.68 16.22 -24.62
C ALA A 444 12.72 16.47 -23.44
N ASP A 445 13.22 17.09 -22.36
CA ASP A 445 12.45 17.52 -21.18
C ASP A 445 12.07 16.47 -20.11
N VAL A 446 12.56 15.22 -20.19
CA VAL A 446 12.37 14.23 -19.10
C VAL A 446 13.55 14.28 -18.09
N PRO A 447 13.33 14.68 -16.83
CA PRO A 447 14.33 14.58 -15.77
C PRO A 447 15.01 13.20 -15.68
N PRO A 448 16.34 13.16 -15.42
CA PRO A 448 17.05 11.91 -15.19
C PRO A 448 16.36 11.05 -14.13
N GLY A 449 16.29 9.74 -14.34
CA GLY A 449 15.70 8.80 -13.38
C GLY A 449 14.16 8.78 -13.33
N GLN A 450 13.47 9.80 -13.84
CA GLN A 450 12.01 9.93 -13.74
C GLN A 450 11.27 8.71 -14.31
N ILE A 451 11.71 8.22 -15.49
CA ILE A 451 11.06 7.07 -16.16
C ILE A 451 11.04 5.84 -15.25
N LEU A 452 12.20 5.48 -14.70
CA LEU A 452 12.29 4.34 -13.79
C LEU A 452 11.54 4.61 -12.49
N ARG A 453 11.58 5.84 -11.95
CA ARG A 453 10.85 6.20 -10.75
C ARG A 453 9.35 5.97 -10.93
N ASP A 454 8.72 6.54 -11.97
CA ASP A 454 7.25 6.51 -12.06
C ASP A 454 6.71 5.11 -12.37
N ILE A 455 7.43 4.27 -13.13
CA ILE A 455 6.99 2.88 -13.36
C ILE A 455 7.07 2.04 -12.07
N HIS A 456 8.09 2.25 -11.23
CA HIS A 456 8.19 1.59 -9.93
C HIS A 456 7.10 2.10 -8.99
N VAL A 457 7.00 3.42 -8.83
CA VAL A 457 6.00 4.05 -7.97
C VAL A 457 4.60 3.57 -8.30
N ARG A 458 4.18 3.63 -9.57
CA ARG A 458 2.83 3.20 -9.96
C ARG A 458 2.58 1.72 -9.66
N THR A 459 3.50 0.84 -10.06
CA THR A 459 3.34 -0.62 -9.89
C THR A 459 3.28 -1.02 -8.41
N LEU A 460 4.09 -0.36 -7.58
CA LEU A 460 4.19 -0.67 -6.17
C LEU A 460 3.08 0.00 -5.34
N GLU A 461 2.68 1.24 -5.65
CA GLU A 461 1.50 1.88 -5.04
C GLU A 461 0.21 1.12 -5.39
N HIS A 462 0.13 0.49 -6.57
CA HIS A 462 -0.97 -0.43 -6.92
C HIS A 462 -1.02 -1.61 -5.96
N ALA A 463 0.09 -2.31 -5.72
CA ALA A 463 0.12 -3.39 -4.73
C ALA A 463 -0.24 -2.89 -3.32
N GLN A 464 0.15 -1.67 -2.97
CA GLN A 464 -0.22 -1.02 -1.70
C GLN A 464 -1.73 -0.74 -1.58
N SER A 465 -2.47 -0.69 -2.70
CA SER A 465 -3.92 -0.47 -2.70
C SER A 465 -4.71 -1.71 -2.25
N ASP A 466 -4.10 -2.89 -2.36
CA ASP A 466 -4.68 -4.17 -1.94
C ASP A 466 -4.69 -4.28 -0.40
N PRO A 467 -5.86 -4.41 0.24
CA PRO A 467 -5.96 -4.46 1.71
C PRO A 467 -5.31 -5.71 2.31
N ASP A 468 -5.10 -6.76 1.53
CA ASP A 468 -4.48 -8.01 1.95
C ASP A 468 -2.97 -8.07 1.66
N PHE A 469 -2.38 -7.04 1.05
CA PHE A 469 -0.97 -7.03 0.70
C PHE A 469 -0.05 -7.06 1.94
N ARG A 470 0.91 -8.00 1.94
CA ARG A 470 1.95 -8.13 2.98
C ARG A 470 3.36 -8.22 2.42
N TRP A 471 3.54 -8.76 1.22
CA TRP A 471 4.87 -9.00 0.66
C TRP A 471 4.96 -8.63 -0.81
N LEU A 472 6.06 -7.98 -1.19
CA LEU A 472 6.55 -8.01 -2.56
C LEU A 472 7.54 -9.15 -2.70
N ILE A 473 7.50 -9.81 -3.85
CA ILE A 473 8.49 -10.79 -4.27
C ILE A 473 9.03 -10.42 -5.65
N ALA A 474 10.31 -10.64 -5.90
CA ALA A 474 10.88 -10.58 -7.23
C ALA A 474 12.01 -11.60 -7.37
N TYR A 475 12.27 -12.01 -8.62
CA TYR A 475 13.48 -12.73 -8.97
C TYR A 475 14.36 -11.77 -9.77
N THR A 476 15.40 -11.27 -9.11
CA THR A 476 16.22 -10.18 -9.63
C THR A 476 17.64 -10.66 -9.92
N GLU A 477 18.17 -10.26 -11.07
CA GLU A 477 19.54 -10.59 -11.46
C GLU A 477 20.52 -9.69 -10.71
N SER A 478 21.32 -10.26 -9.80
CA SER A 478 22.27 -9.50 -8.97
C SER A 478 23.42 -8.87 -9.73
N THR A 479 23.72 -9.36 -10.94
CA THR A 479 24.71 -8.74 -11.82
C THR A 479 24.21 -7.44 -12.48
N VAL A 480 22.90 -7.16 -12.47
CA VAL A 480 22.34 -5.92 -13.02
C VAL A 480 22.52 -4.77 -12.00
N PRO A 481 23.33 -3.73 -12.29
CA PRO A 481 23.66 -2.69 -11.32
C PRO A 481 22.45 -1.89 -10.82
N LEU A 482 21.39 -1.80 -11.63
CA LEU A 482 20.14 -1.16 -11.22
C LEU A 482 19.41 -2.01 -10.16
N MET A 483 19.39 -3.34 -10.29
CA MET A 483 18.72 -4.24 -9.33
C MET A 483 19.46 -4.25 -8.01
N GLU A 484 20.78 -4.33 -8.07
CA GLU A 484 21.62 -4.19 -6.88
C GLU A 484 21.35 -2.87 -6.15
N ARG A 485 21.34 -1.75 -6.88
CA ARG A 485 21.13 -0.42 -6.30
C ARG A 485 19.71 -0.19 -5.78
N VAL A 486 18.68 -0.64 -6.50
CA VAL A 486 17.29 -0.32 -6.14
C VAL A 486 16.71 -1.34 -5.17
N HIS A 487 16.94 -2.64 -5.37
CA HIS A 487 16.26 -3.70 -4.62
C HIS A 487 17.14 -4.28 -3.51
N HIS A 488 18.38 -4.66 -3.83
CA HIS A 488 19.20 -5.46 -2.92
C HIS A 488 19.81 -4.66 -1.77
N VAL A 489 20.38 -3.49 -2.05
CA VAL A 489 21.00 -2.64 -1.01
C VAL A 489 19.98 -2.34 0.10
N TYR A 490 18.78 -1.86 -0.29
CA TYR A 490 17.73 -1.55 0.67
C TYR A 490 17.27 -2.80 1.45
N ALA A 491 17.00 -3.92 0.77
CA ALA A 491 16.54 -5.11 1.46
C ALA A 491 17.57 -5.65 2.47
N ARG A 492 18.87 -5.65 2.14
CA ARG A 492 19.93 -6.11 3.05
C ARG A 492 20.03 -5.29 4.34
N GLU A 493 19.73 -3.99 4.28
CA GLU A 493 19.67 -3.13 5.47
C GLU A 493 18.55 -3.55 6.44
N HIS A 494 17.52 -4.25 5.94
CA HIS A 494 16.34 -4.67 6.71
C HIS A 494 16.24 -6.18 6.98
N GLU A 495 17.17 -7.01 6.49
CA GLU A 495 17.14 -8.47 6.68
C GLU A 495 17.13 -8.89 8.15
N ALA A 496 17.90 -8.20 9.00
CA ALA A 496 17.99 -8.51 10.43
C ALA A 496 16.65 -8.36 11.18
N SER A 497 15.73 -7.55 10.65
CA SER A 497 14.38 -7.36 11.21
C SER A 497 13.39 -8.45 10.77
N GLY A 498 13.74 -9.27 9.77
CA GLY A 498 12.85 -10.22 9.13
C GLY A 498 11.82 -9.59 8.16
N GLU A 499 11.85 -8.27 7.96
CA GLU A 499 10.94 -7.54 7.07
C GLU A 499 11.42 -7.54 5.60
N ALA A 500 12.59 -8.10 5.31
CA ALA A 500 13.14 -8.25 3.96
C ALA A 500 13.97 -9.54 3.85
N LEU A 501 14.21 -10.00 2.62
CA LEU A 501 15.09 -11.13 2.32
C LEU A 501 15.76 -10.94 0.95
N VAL A 502 17.06 -11.17 0.86
CA VAL A 502 17.81 -11.34 -0.40
C VAL A 502 18.49 -12.70 -0.36
N MET A 503 17.88 -13.69 -1.00
CA MET A 503 18.37 -15.07 -1.00
C MET A 503 18.87 -15.46 -2.40
N PRO A 504 20.16 -15.82 -2.56
CA PRO A 504 20.66 -16.39 -3.81
C PRO A 504 19.89 -17.66 -4.18
N VAL A 505 19.54 -17.80 -5.47
CA VAL A 505 18.88 -19.00 -6.01
C VAL A 505 19.48 -19.32 -7.38
N ARG A 506 19.16 -20.49 -7.94
CA ARG A 506 19.29 -20.76 -9.38
C ARG A 506 17.91 -20.96 -9.98
N LEU A 507 17.73 -20.41 -11.18
CA LEU A 507 16.51 -20.54 -11.97
C LEU A 507 16.85 -21.38 -13.19
N MET A 508 16.66 -22.69 -13.06
CA MET A 508 17.05 -23.66 -14.08
C MET A 508 15.86 -23.93 -15.00
N HIS A 509 16.10 -23.88 -16.30
CA HIS A 509 15.08 -24.21 -17.29
C HIS A 509 14.99 -25.73 -17.44
N VAL A 510 13.76 -26.26 -17.43
CA VAL A 510 13.53 -27.70 -17.53
C VAL A 510 12.57 -27.98 -18.68
N SER A 511 13.06 -28.66 -19.71
CA SER A 511 12.23 -29.11 -20.82
C SER A 511 11.46 -30.38 -20.46
N CYS A 512 10.17 -30.43 -20.81
CA CYS A 512 9.30 -31.57 -20.47
C CYS A 512 9.54 -32.79 -21.38
N ASP A 513 10.13 -32.59 -22.55
CA ASP A 513 10.46 -33.63 -23.54
C ASP A 513 11.86 -34.24 -23.35
N GLU A 514 12.60 -33.79 -22.35
CA GLU A 514 13.95 -34.26 -22.02
C GLU A 514 13.99 -34.98 -20.67
N PRO A 515 13.43 -36.20 -20.56
CA PRO A 515 13.51 -36.98 -19.32
C PRO A 515 14.98 -37.34 -19.01
N SER A 516 15.30 -37.51 -17.73
CA SER A 516 16.65 -37.85 -17.29
C SER A 516 17.16 -39.16 -17.92
N GLY A 517 16.23 -40.09 -18.17
CA GLY A 517 16.51 -41.47 -18.59
C GLY A 517 16.85 -42.40 -17.43
N GLN A 518 16.82 -41.91 -16.19
CA GLN A 518 16.96 -42.72 -14.98
C GLN A 518 15.62 -43.30 -14.59
N THR A 519 15.57 -44.60 -14.38
CA THR A 519 14.42 -45.26 -13.76
C THR A 519 14.45 -44.95 -12.26
N GLY A 520 13.34 -44.45 -11.70
CA GLY A 520 13.17 -44.14 -10.27
C GLY A 520 13.17 -45.36 -9.35
N HIS A 521 14.07 -46.33 -9.58
CA HIS A 521 14.17 -47.57 -8.83
C HIS A 521 14.34 -47.29 -7.33
N GLY A 522 13.43 -47.84 -6.53
CA GLY A 522 13.46 -47.72 -5.07
C GLY A 522 12.61 -46.59 -4.48
N PHE A 523 11.87 -45.84 -5.31
CA PHE A 523 10.93 -44.84 -4.82
C PHE A 523 9.50 -45.04 -5.34
N GLU A 524 8.52 -44.90 -4.46
CA GLU A 524 7.10 -44.73 -4.81
C GLU A 524 6.80 -43.23 -4.85
N LEU A 525 6.50 -42.70 -6.04
CA LEU A 525 6.13 -41.30 -6.22
C LEU A 525 4.60 -41.16 -6.20
N GLY A 526 4.11 -40.07 -5.62
CA GLY A 526 2.70 -39.70 -5.74
C GLY A 526 2.31 -38.47 -4.94
N PRO A 527 1.04 -38.07 -4.98
CA PRO A 527 0.54 -36.93 -4.21
C PRO A 527 0.83 -37.06 -2.71
N ALA A 528 1.13 -35.94 -2.06
CA ALA A 528 1.38 -35.89 -0.63
C ALA A 528 0.11 -36.19 0.18
N ARG A 529 0.24 -37.07 1.17
CA ARG A 529 -0.77 -37.34 2.20
C ARG A 529 -0.79 -36.17 3.21
N PHE A 530 -1.86 -36.08 4.00
CA PHE A 530 -2.03 -35.00 4.99
C PHE A 530 -0.85 -34.87 5.97
N GLU A 531 -0.39 -35.99 6.55
CA GLU A 531 0.75 -35.98 7.49
C GLU A 531 2.08 -35.63 6.80
N GLU A 532 2.23 -35.96 5.52
CA GLU A 532 3.44 -35.62 4.74
C GLU A 532 3.47 -34.12 4.40
N LYS A 533 2.31 -33.52 4.08
CA LYS A 533 2.20 -32.06 3.93
C LYS A 533 2.54 -31.34 5.23
N LYS A 534 2.06 -31.85 6.37
CA LYS A 534 2.40 -31.31 7.69
C LYS A 534 3.91 -31.38 7.94
N ARG A 535 4.53 -32.53 7.68
CA ARG A 535 5.99 -32.70 7.81
C ARG A 535 6.77 -31.78 6.87
N LEU A 536 6.30 -31.58 5.64
CA LEU A 536 6.89 -30.63 4.69
C LEU A 536 6.86 -29.20 5.25
N VAL A 537 5.71 -28.73 5.73
CA VAL A 537 5.59 -27.37 6.30
C VAL A 537 6.49 -27.21 7.52
N GLU A 538 6.55 -28.21 8.40
CA GLU A 538 7.46 -28.21 9.56
C GLU A 538 8.92 -28.15 9.11
N GLN A 539 9.29 -28.88 8.06
CA GLN A 539 10.64 -28.87 7.52
C GLN A 539 11.00 -27.50 6.91
N ILE A 540 10.13 -26.93 6.08
CA ILE A 540 10.34 -25.59 5.50
C ILE A 540 10.50 -24.55 6.61
N ALA A 541 9.62 -24.55 7.61
CA ALA A 541 9.68 -23.61 8.73
C ALA A 541 10.95 -23.75 9.59
N ARG A 542 11.58 -24.94 9.61
CA ARG A 542 12.87 -25.16 10.29
C ARG A 542 14.06 -24.66 9.48
N THR A 543 14.01 -24.75 8.15
CA THR A 543 15.15 -24.48 7.26
C THR A 543 15.07 -23.13 6.53
N ARG A 544 13.97 -22.40 6.67
CA ARG A 544 13.72 -21.12 5.99
C ARG A 544 13.23 -20.05 6.97
N PRO A 545 13.55 -18.77 6.71
CA PRO A 545 13.05 -17.67 7.53
C PRO A 545 11.52 -17.53 7.42
N ALA A 546 10.88 -16.96 8.44
CA ALA A 546 9.44 -16.78 8.47
C ALA A 546 8.91 -15.92 7.31
N SER A 547 9.69 -14.94 6.84
CA SER A 547 9.37 -14.11 5.67
C SER A 547 9.21 -14.95 4.39
N TYR A 548 10.11 -15.92 4.17
CA TYR A 548 10.02 -16.85 3.05
C TYR A 548 8.75 -17.71 3.13
N VAL A 549 8.45 -18.25 4.32
CA VAL A 549 7.25 -19.09 4.53
C VAL A 549 5.97 -18.30 4.28
N ASP A 550 5.88 -17.08 4.83
CA ASP A 550 4.69 -16.25 4.72
C ASP A 550 4.49 -15.73 3.30
N ALA A 551 5.55 -15.23 2.64
CA ALA A 551 5.47 -14.62 1.32
C ALA A 551 5.13 -15.62 0.20
N LEU A 552 5.52 -16.89 0.35
CA LEU A 552 5.27 -17.94 -0.65
C LEU A 552 4.04 -18.81 -0.30
N ASP A 553 3.23 -18.43 0.69
CA ASP A 553 2.10 -19.22 1.16
C ASP A 553 2.48 -20.68 1.51
N LEU A 554 3.61 -20.87 2.18
CA LEU A 554 4.12 -22.19 2.59
C LEU A 554 3.74 -22.54 4.04
N SER A 555 2.80 -21.79 4.64
CA SER A 555 2.24 -22.11 5.94
C SER A 555 1.27 -23.29 5.84
N ARG A 556 0.94 -23.90 6.98
CA ARG A 556 0.03 -25.06 7.05
C ARG A 556 -1.34 -24.76 6.43
N GLU A 557 -1.83 -23.55 6.65
CA GLU A 557 -3.17 -23.12 6.21
C GLU A 557 -3.20 -22.78 4.72
N ARG A 558 -2.04 -22.45 4.12
CA ARG A 558 -1.96 -21.89 2.75
C ARG A 558 -1.14 -22.72 1.78
N LEU A 559 -0.52 -23.83 2.23
CA LEU A 559 0.29 -24.71 1.39
C LEU A 559 -0.45 -25.15 0.12
N ASP A 560 -1.75 -25.44 0.21
CA ASP A 560 -2.57 -25.91 -0.90
C ASP A 560 -3.03 -24.78 -1.85
N LEU A 561 -2.65 -23.53 -1.58
CA LEU A 561 -2.90 -22.34 -2.42
C LEU A 561 -4.39 -22.02 -2.68
N ARG A 562 -5.31 -22.61 -1.92
CA ARG A 562 -6.76 -22.57 -2.17
C ARG A 562 -7.32 -21.17 -2.47
N ASP A 563 -7.06 -20.19 -1.60
CA ASP A 563 -7.63 -18.84 -1.75
C ASP A 563 -7.14 -18.14 -3.03
N ALA A 564 -5.87 -18.32 -3.37
CA ALA A 564 -5.31 -17.74 -4.59
C ALA A 564 -5.82 -18.48 -5.83
N MET A 565 -5.94 -19.81 -5.78
CA MET A 565 -6.53 -20.60 -6.87
C MET A 565 -7.98 -20.17 -7.15
N GLU A 566 -8.80 -20.01 -6.11
CA GLU A 566 -10.18 -19.54 -6.24
C GLU A 566 -10.25 -18.16 -6.90
N THR A 567 -9.43 -17.20 -6.44
CA THR A 567 -9.38 -15.84 -7.01
C THR A 567 -9.02 -15.83 -8.50
N TRP A 568 -8.06 -16.67 -8.91
CA TRP A 568 -7.64 -16.78 -10.31
C TRP A 568 -8.70 -17.48 -11.17
N HIS A 569 -9.32 -18.56 -10.68
CA HIS A 569 -10.37 -19.25 -11.40
C HIS A 569 -11.64 -18.41 -11.57
N GLU A 570 -12.02 -17.60 -10.59
CA GLU A 570 -13.11 -16.63 -10.71
C GLU A 570 -12.86 -15.61 -11.82
N ALA A 571 -11.58 -15.30 -12.09
CA ALA A 571 -11.15 -14.43 -13.19
C ALA A 571 -10.96 -15.18 -14.52
N GLY A 572 -11.24 -16.50 -14.57
CA GLY A 572 -11.06 -17.33 -15.77
C GLY A 572 -9.59 -17.64 -16.10
N LEU A 573 -8.69 -17.57 -15.12
CA LEU A 573 -7.26 -17.78 -15.29
C LEU A 573 -6.77 -19.01 -14.50
N GLU A 574 -5.69 -19.62 -14.97
CA GLU A 574 -5.12 -20.81 -14.32
C GLU A 574 -4.18 -20.45 -13.15
N ARG A 575 -4.40 -21.10 -12.01
CA ARG A 575 -3.44 -21.18 -10.91
C ARG A 575 -3.60 -22.51 -10.19
N GLU A 576 -2.51 -23.24 -10.01
CA GLU A 576 -2.54 -24.53 -9.31
C GLU A 576 -1.27 -24.71 -8.49
N ARG A 577 -1.38 -25.45 -7.38
CA ARG A 577 -0.22 -25.98 -6.66
C ARG A 577 -0.47 -27.42 -6.25
N GLN A 578 0.52 -28.27 -6.45
CA GLN A 578 0.51 -29.65 -6.00
C GLN A 578 1.79 -30.01 -5.25
N VAL A 579 1.66 -30.84 -4.22
CA VAL A 579 2.80 -31.45 -3.53
C VAL A 579 2.88 -32.92 -3.93
N LEU A 580 4.01 -33.32 -4.50
CA LEU A 580 4.38 -34.72 -4.72
C LEU A 580 5.43 -35.14 -3.70
N VAL A 581 5.44 -36.43 -3.36
CA VAL A 581 6.34 -37.00 -2.37
C VAL A 581 6.97 -38.26 -2.95
N ALA A 582 8.28 -38.40 -2.73
CA ALA A 582 8.98 -39.66 -2.94
C ALA A 582 9.01 -40.45 -1.64
N ARG A 583 8.63 -41.72 -1.71
CA ARG A 583 8.60 -42.65 -0.57
C ARG A 583 9.56 -43.80 -0.79
N ARG A 584 10.34 -44.15 0.23
CA ARG A 584 11.13 -45.38 0.30
C ARG A 584 10.58 -46.24 1.43
N ASP A 585 10.16 -47.46 1.12
CA ASP A 585 9.53 -48.39 2.07
C ASP A 585 8.37 -47.75 2.87
N GLY A 586 7.56 -46.95 2.17
CA GLY A 586 6.42 -46.23 2.76
C GLY A 586 6.76 -44.96 3.56
N VAL A 587 8.04 -44.63 3.72
CA VAL A 587 8.50 -43.43 4.42
C VAL A 587 8.77 -42.30 3.43
N ALA A 588 8.17 -41.13 3.64
CA ALA A 588 8.43 -39.93 2.85
C ALA A 588 9.88 -39.43 3.08
N VAL A 589 10.68 -39.39 2.01
CA VAL A 589 12.10 -39.00 2.04
C VAL A 589 12.36 -37.63 1.41
N ALA A 590 11.57 -37.24 0.41
CA ALA A 590 11.64 -35.94 -0.24
C ALA A 590 10.26 -35.49 -0.72
N ALA A 591 10.08 -34.18 -0.85
CA ALA A 591 8.89 -33.58 -1.43
C ALA A 591 9.24 -32.65 -2.58
N LEU A 592 8.34 -32.56 -3.54
CA LEU A 592 8.38 -31.65 -4.67
C LEU A 592 7.12 -30.79 -4.62
N LEU A 593 7.31 -29.47 -4.58
CA LEU A 593 6.26 -28.49 -4.73
C LEU A 593 6.19 -28.07 -6.20
N LEU A 594 5.05 -28.27 -6.84
CA LEU A 594 4.76 -27.91 -8.21
C LEU A 594 3.74 -26.78 -8.23
N GLU A 595 3.94 -25.81 -9.12
CA GLU A 595 3.07 -24.66 -9.29
C GLU A 595 2.81 -24.40 -10.76
N LEU A 596 1.56 -24.12 -11.11
CA LEU A 596 1.16 -23.74 -12.47
C LEU A 596 0.56 -22.34 -12.45
N GLY A 597 0.84 -21.55 -13.47
CA GLY A 597 0.17 -20.26 -13.70
C GLY A 597 -0.33 -20.10 -15.14
N GLN A 598 -1.20 -19.11 -15.33
CA GLN A 598 -1.67 -18.71 -16.64
C GLN A 598 -0.50 -18.39 -17.60
N PRO A 599 -0.42 -19.05 -18.78
CA PRO A 599 0.62 -18.78 -19.78
C PRO A 599 0.62 -17.32 -20.23
N GLY A 600 1.79 -16.75 -20.50
CA GLY A 600 1.91 -15.36 -20.92
C GLY A 600 1.94 -14.34 -19.77
N THR A 601 1.52 -14.73 -18.55
CA THR A 601 1.65 -13.87 -17.35
C THR A 601 3.11 -13.49 -17.09
N ASN A 602 3.98 -14.49 -17.03
CA ASN A 602 5.41 -14.29 -16.83
C ASN A 602 6.18 -15.01 -17.95
N LEU A 603 6.88 -14.24 -18.78
CA LEU A 603 7.57 -14.77 -19.96
C LEU A 603 8.75 -15.69 -19.62
N PHE A 604 9.28 -15.60 -18.40
CA PHE A 604 10.30 -16.51 -17.87
C PHE A 604 9.70 -17.70 -17.11
N ARG A 605 8.37 -17.86 -17.12
CA ARG A 605 7.63 -18.98 -16.51
C ARG A 605 7.85 -19.12 -15.01
N LEU A 606 8.08 -18.02 -14.30
CA LEU A 606 8.26 -18.05 -12.84
C LEU A 606 7.01 -18.52 -12.05
N LEU A 607 5.85 -18.62 -12.71
CA LEU A 607 4.63 -19.19 -12.12
C LEU A 607 4.44 -20.68 -12.45
N ASP A 608 5.18 -21.21 -13.44
CA ASP A 608 5.30 -22.63 -13.72
C ASP A 608 6.60 -23.11 -13.05
N SER A 609 6.55 -23.33 -11.74
CA SER A 609 7.75 -23.53 -10.94
C SER A 609 7.77 -24.81 -10.11
N ALA A 610 8.96 -25.37 -9.93
CA ALA A 610 9.21 -26.55 -9.13
C ALA A 610 10.23 -26.26 -8.02
N ARG A 611 9.99 -26.76 -6.80
CA ARG A 611 10.92 -26.71 -5.66
C ARG A 611 11.03 -28.05 -4.98
N LEU A 612 12.24 -28.43 -4.60
CA LEU A 612 12.52 -29.68 -3.91
C LEU A 612 12.86 -29.42 -2.45
N PHE A 613 12.38 -30.31 -1.57
CA PHE A 613 12.65 -30.25 -0.13
C PHE A 613 13.02 -31.64 0.39
N PRO A 614 14.16 -31.78 1.09
CA PRO A 614 14.53 -33.04 1.72
C PRO A 614 13.72 -33.20 3.01
N LEU A 615 13.01 -34.33 3.16
CA LEU A 615 12.30 -34.69 4.40
C LEU A 615 13.15 -35.59 5.31
N THR A 616 14.14 -36.27 4.73
CA THR A 616 15.20 -37.04 5.39
C THR A 616 16.56 -36.68 4.78
N PRO A 617 17.69 -37.04 5.43
CA PRO A 617 19.03 -36.84 4.85
C PRO A 617 19.25 -37.52 3.50
N GLU A 618 18.55 -38.64 3.24
CA GLU A 618 18.59 -39.41 1.98
C GLU A 618 17.68 -38.81 0.89
N GLY A 619 16.89 -37.78 1.22
CA GLY A 619 15.94 -37.15 0.29
C GLY A 619 16.53 -36.73 -1.07
N PRO A 620 17.74 -36.15 -1.14
CA PRO A 620 18.36 -35.77 -2.41
C PRO A 620 18.50 -36.91 -3.43
N GLU A 621 18.59 -38.17 -2.98
CA GLU A 621 18.64 -39.33 -3.88
C GLU A 621 17.36 -39.48 -4.74
N ALA A 622 16.23 -38.92 -4.29
CA ALA A 622 14.96 -38.98 -5.00
C ALA A 622 14.72 -37.81 -5.97
N TYR A 623 15.61 -36.81 -6.00
CA TYR A 623 15.36 -35.55 -6.72
C TYR A 623 15.24 -35.73 -8.23
N VAL A 624 16.08 -36.58 -8.84
CA VAL A 624 16.01 -36.85 -10.29
C VAL A 624 14.65 -37.46 -10.67
N ALA A 625 14.19 -38.46 -9.92
CA ALA A 625 12.90 -39.11 -10.16
C ALA A 625 11.71 -38.15 -9.96
N LEU A 626 11.77 -37.29 -8.94
CA LEU A 626 10.76 -36.25 -8.72
C LEU A 626 10.73 -35.22 -9.86
N LEU A 627 11.89 -34.83 -10.41
CA LEU A 627 11.98 -33.91 -11.53
C LEU A 627 11.45 -34.53 -12.84
N ASP A 628 11.60 -35.83 -13.05
CA ASP A 628 10.96 -36.51 -14.19
C ASP A 628 9.44 -36.56 -14.04
N GLU A 629 8.93 -36.86 -12.84
CA GLU A 629 7.49 -36.77 -12.55
C GLU A 629 6.94 -35.34 -12.74
N ALA A 630 7.74 -34.32 -12.42
CA ALA A 630 7.39 -32.92 -12.71
C ALA A 630 7.15 -32.69 -14.20
N ARG A 631 8.04 -33.21 -15.06
CA ARG A 631 7.91 -33.08 -16.53
C ARG A 631 6.60 -33.70 -17.01
N GLU A 632 6.28 -34.90 -16.55
CA GLU A 632 5.02 -35.55 -16.90
C GLU A 632 3.80 -34.77 -16.39
N TRP A 633 3.90 -34.18 -15.19
CA TRP A 633 2.84 -33.37 -14.60
C TRP A 633 2.55 -32.09 -15.40
N TYR A 634 3.60 -31.38 -15.83
CA TYR A 634 3.52 -30.19 -16.66
C TYR A 634 3.08 -30.51 -18.10
N ALA A 635 3.61 -31.58 -18.70
CA ALA A 635 3.23 -32.03 -20.04
C ALA A 635 1.74 -32.38 -20.13
N ARG A 636 1.19 -33.05 -19.11
CA ARG A 636 -0.27 -33.33 -19.00
C ARG A 636 -1.13 -32.07 -18.93
N ARG A 637 -0.54 -30.93 -18.56
CA ARG A 637 -1.18 -29.60 -18.53
C ARG A 637 -0.80 -28.74 -19.75
N GLY A 638 -0.29 -29.38 -20.80
CA GLY A 638 0.07 -28.70 -22.05
C GLY A 638 1.26 -27.74 -21.91
N ARG A 639 2.11 -27.89 -20.89
CA ARG A 639 3.35 -27.13 -20.75
C ARG A 639 4.51 -27.92 -21.35
N ASN A 640 5.32 -27.26 -22.18
CA ASN A 640 6.55 -27.83 -22.75
C ASN A 640 7.78 -27.62 -21.84
N ALA A 641 7.71 -26.73 -20.85
CA ALA A 641 8.81 -26.45 -19.93
C ALA A 641 8.34 -25.76 -18.65
N PHE A 642 9.17 -25.81 -17.60
CA PHE A 642 8.96 -25.14 -16.31
C PHE A 642 10.31 -24.65 -15.74
N VAL A 643 10.25 -23.86 -14.67
CA VAL A 643 11.43 -23.37 -13.94
C VAL A 643 11.65 -24.19 -12.68
N PHE A 644 12.80 -24.84 -12.55
CA PHE A 644 13.24 -25.39 -11.28
C PHE A 644 13.98 -24.31 -10.48
N VAL A 645 13.43 -23.96 -9.31
CA VAL A 645 14.04 -22.98 -8.40
C VAL A 645 14.92 -23.74 -7.42
N ARG A 646 16.22 -23.78 -7.69
CA ARG A 646 17.20 -24.41 -6.81
C ARG A 646 17.64 -23.44 -5.74
N GLU A 647 17.56 -23.88 -4.49
CA GLU A 647 17.92 -23.10 -3.31
C GLU A 647 19.11 -23.67 -2.54
N ASP A 648 19.56 -24.87 -2.90
CA ASP A 648 20.74 -25.51 -2.35
C ASP A 648 21.99 -25.28 -3.21
N GLU A 649 23.15 -25.50 -2.59
CA GLU A 649 24.46 -25.44 -3.24
C GLU A 649 24.84 -26.76 -3.92
N ASP A 650 24.08 -27.84 -3.68
CA ASP A 650 24.36 -29.16 -4.23
C ASP A 650 23.92 -29.24 -5.69
N ASP A 651 24.89 -29.31 -6.59
CA ASP A 651 24.68 -29.43 -8.03
C ASP A 651 24.80 -30.87 -8.54
N SER A 652 25.03 -31.86 -7.64
CA SER A 652 25.35 -33.23 -8.02
C SER A 652 24.24 -33.92 -8.82
N TYR A 653 22.97 -33.55 -8.58
CA TYR A 653 21.81 -34.10 -9.28
C TYR A 653 21.44 -33.34 -10.55
N ALA A 654 21.97 -32.14 -10.80
CA ALA A 654 21.53 -31.29 -11.90
C ALA A 654 21.88 -31.88 -13.28
N ALA A 655 23.11 -32.36 -13.43
CA ALA A 655 23.55 -33.01 -14.66
C ALA A 655 22.77 -34.31 -14.91
N ALA A 656 22.54 -35.10 -13.86
CA ALA A 656 21.74 -36.32 -13.91
C ALA A 656 20.29 -36.03 -14.33
N ALA A 657 19.70 -34.97 -13.80
CA ALA A 657 18.35 -34.52 -14.12
C ALA A 657 18.25 -33.69 -15.42
N ARG A 658 19.35 -33.56 -16.19
CA ARG A 658 19.40 -32.78 -17.46
C ARG A 658 18.83 -31.36 -17.32
N LEU A 659 19.23 -30.68 -16.26
CA LEU A 659 18.78 -29.31 -16.00
C LEU A 659 19.62 -28.32 -16.81
N HIS A 660 18.97 -27.35 -17.44
CA HIS A 660 19.65 -26.29 -18.18
C HIS A 660 19.85 -25.09 -17.29
N ASP A 661 21.11 -24.67 -17.17
CA ASP A 661 21.54 -23.56 -16.32
C ASP A 661 22.28 -22.53 -17.15
N GLU A 662 22.25 -21.30 -16.66
CA GLU A 662 22.91 -20.16 -17.28
C GLU A 662 24.02 -19.67 -16.33
N PRO A 663 25.28 -20.11 -16.52
CA PRO A 663 26.35 -19.90 -15.54
C PRO A 663 26.64 -18.42 -15.22
N GLY A 664 26.31 -17.52 -16.17
CA GLY A 664 26.46 -16.07 -15.98
C GLY A 664 25.35 -15.43 -15.16
N ALA A 665 24.19 -16.09 -15.03
CA ALA A 665 23.06 -15.59 -14.27
C ALA A 665 23.27 -15.82 -12.76
N LYS A 666 22.95 -14.80 -11.96
CA LYS A 666 23.01 -14.81 -10.50
C LYS A 666 21.70 -14.28 -9.93
N PRO A 667 20.59 -15.00 -10.12
CA PRO A 667 19.29 -14.56 -9.64
C PRO A 667 19.23 -14.62 -8.11
N CYS A 668 18.53 -13.65 -7.54
CA CYS A 668 18.19 -13.62 -6.13
C CYS A 668 16.67 -13.61 -5.98
N LEU A 669 16.16 -14.37 -5.03
CA LEU A 669 14.84 -14.16 -4.47
C LEU A 669 14.91 -12.92 -3.58
N TRP A 670 14.17 -11.89 -3.97
CA TRP A 670 14.01 -10.66 -3.21
C TRP A 670 12.62 -10.61 -2.60
N LEU A 671 12.53 -10.42 -1.28
CA LEU A 671 11.28 -10.17 -0.56
C LEU A 671 11.32 -8.84 0.16
N LEU A 672 10.20 -8.11 0.16
CA LEU A 672 10.03 -6.87 0.92
C LEU A 672 8.64 -6.82 1.55
N SER A 673 8.59 -6.61 2.86
CA SER A 673 7.36 -6.43 3.61
C SER A 673 6.63 -5.14 3.23
N ALA A 674 5.30 -5.20 3.22
CA ALA A 674 4.41 -4.06 3.04
C ALA A 674 4.66 -2.94 4.07
N ARG A 675 5.21 -3.27 5.25
CA ARG A 675 5.57 -2.30 6.29
C ARG A 675 6.69 -1.37 5.83
N LEU A 676 7.62 -1.86 5.03
CA LEU A 676 8.75 -1.09 4.50
C LEU A 676 8.39 -0.33 3.22
N LEU A 677 7.28 -0.68 2.55
CA LEU A 677 6.95 -0.14 1.23
C LEU A 677 6.91 1.40 1.15
N PRO A 678 6.29 2.14 2.10
CA PRO A 678 6.29 3.59 2.04
C PRO A 678 7.71 4.20 2.03
N ASP A 679 8.62 3.61 2.80
CA ASP A 679 10.01 4.09 2.90
C ASP A 679 10.84 3.62 1.71
N PHE A 680 10.55 2.43 1.17
CA PHE A 680 11.12 1.94 -0.07
C PHE A 680 10.75 2.81 -1.28
N LEU A 681 9.52 3.34 -1.35
CA LEU A 681 9.11 4.25 -2.43
C LEU A 681 9.88 5.58 -2.41
N GLU A 682 10.23 6.10 -1.22
CA GLU A 682 11.16 7.22 -1.09
C GLU A 682 12.55 6.82 -1.61
N TYR A 683 13.04 5.65 -1.20
CA TYR A 683 14.33 5.14 -1.64
C TYR A 683 14.43 4.94 -3.16
N VAL A 684 13.37 4.43 -3.80
CA VAL A 684 13.28 4.30 -5.27
C VAL A 684 13.47 5.65 -5.94
N SER A 685 12.88 6.71 -5.39
CA SER A 685 13.03 8.07 -5.91
C SER A 685 14.48 8.53 -5.88
N GLU A 686 15.23 8.18 -4.84
CA GLU A 686 16.66 8.49 -4.73
C GLU A 686 17.52 7.60 -5.64
N ALA A 687 17.27 6.29 -5.62
CA ALA A 687 18.09 5.28 -6.27
C ALA A 687 17.98 5.30 -7.81
N THR A 688 16.88 5.83 -8.34
CA THR A 688 16.64 5.91 -9.80
C THR A 688 17.34 7.10 -10.47
N LEU A 689 17.69 8.16 -9.73
CA LEU A 689 18.41 9.32 -10.27
C LEU A 689 19.86 9.02 -10.66
N GLY A 690 20.48 8.00 -10.06
CA GLY A 690 21.88 7.65 -10.30
C GLY A 690 22.92 8.67 -9.77
N ARG A 691 24.19 8.49 -10.16
CA ARG A 691 25.25 9.46 -9.88
C ARG A 691 25.14 10.62 -10.89
N LEU A 692 24.67 11.80 -10.46
CA LEU A 692 24.80 13.03 -11.25
C LEU A 692 26.27 13.23 -11.62
N THR A 693 26.54 13.39 -12.91
CA THR A 693 27.79 13.99 -13.38
C THR A 693 27.80 15.44 -12.87
N PRO A 694 28.90 15.93 -12.27
CA PRO A 694 28.98 17.33 -11.86
C PRO A 694 28.71 18.22 -13.08
N VAL A 695 27.69 19.05 -12.99
CA VAL A 695 27.39 20.06 -14.01
C VAL A 695 28.43 21.17 -13.82
N THR A 696 29.36 21.31 -14.76
CA THR A 696 30.21 22.49 -14.83
C THR A 696 29.29 23.70 -15.00
N PRO A 697 29.38 24.73 -14.14
CA PRO A 697 28.58 25.93 -14.33
C PRO A 697 28.90 26.51 -15.71
N THR A 698 27.88 26.67 -16.56
CA THR A 698 27.99 27.58 -17.69
C THR A 698 28.11 28.99 -17.13
N VAL A 699 29.28 29.58 -17.35
CA VAL A 699 29.68 30.94 -16.94
C VAL A 699 28.77 31.99 -17.56
#